data_AF-A0A812PT24-F1
#
_entry.id   AF-A0A812PT24-F1
#
_cell.length_a   1.000
_cell.length_b   1.000
_cell.length_c   1.000
_cell.angle_alpha   90.00
_cell.angle_beta   90.00
_cell.angle_gamma   90.00
#
_symmetry.space_group_name_H-M   'P 1'
#
loop_
_entity.id
_entity.type
_entity.pdbx_description
1 polymer ?
#
loop_
_entity_poly.entity_id
_entity_poly.type
_entity_poly.pdbx_seq_one_letter_code
_entity_poly.pdbx_strand_id
1 'polypeptide(L)'
;MRQGFGDLEQAIADVLKYGGNPFSCYFQQWMGGSPSVNKFRQREIFPLSPVRTWFFQVGEGSILPVSLRLLMLNACIAGMNFLAADFNLHVLSEASSGQLSVCNAFEQFEEQSPDRYPKLRAEAVDLPAVAGTCDPSLLIPTELAAAIENPSALFASRKAEVWLQGPFPKGEKLEYVNLVWRQLQCGKTRLRIHVNATGGVFCVGKSNGRQREVWDGSLVSAGAARPPAPARLANPSCFADLQFAPGQRVYMSKRDIHTCFDILHAPDALQPYFGRPPITLQELAQVSKLSVSSLQQFVADKGDGPVSARENLYPASTVWPMGFSWSSCIAQAATLACCVEAGVCTSSFMDLDSPPPSGPEICGVATDDTFFFHFDKELGRKRLSDLDAVLAANGMPKNATKDVSLQSSMTALGCCIDAETGTAQPEPSKVTALFRAWIDLLNKGRASPRSVSRALGLHQWFCLLQRPAFCVFDAVYEFVRREPSSVSADLPSSVGAELAVAAFIMPLLCADLRRTFLPQLTACDAAPAFGFGVAYMRCSRAVAAEVGALAERRGDYVKFYLGPDDPAPKDRLGVPHLLPYPKQRFKVAISARARYKAHSGVLEAHGLLLALKWLLRKRGNFHHRLAILIDAKAVLGAASKGRSSAPVIRGIVRQVGALLMATNCLLRGIYVPSEHNPADEPSRGKWHRGNRARKVQKSSLKRRRQDPFATPKV
;
A
#
# COMPACT_ATOMS: atom_id res chain seq x y z
N MET A 1 24.57 -4.51 -25.62
CA MET A 1 24.04 -4.72 -24.24
C MET A 1 24.96 -4.23 -23.11
N ARG A 2 26.29 -4.01 -23.31
CA ARG A 2 27.19 -3.44 -22.29
C ARG A 2 27.15 -1.90 -22.16
N GLN A 3 26.88 -1.16 -23.24
CA GLN A 3 26.84 0.31 -23.21
C GLN A 3 25.74 0.89 -22.31
N GLY A 4 24.53 0.32 -22.28
CA GLY A 4 23.42 0.87 -21.50
C GLY A 4 23.50 0.68 -19.97
N PHE A 5 24.40 -0.17 -19.47
CA PHE A 5 24.63 -0.31 -18.02
C PHE A 5 25.67 0.69 -17.49
N GLY A 6 26.61 1.13 -18.33
CA GLY A 6 27.63 2.12 -17.95
C GLY A 6 27.01 3.46 -17.56
N ASP A 7 26.03 3.92 -18.32
CA ASP A 7 25.33 5.18 -18.06
C ASP A 7 24.55 5.15 -16.73
N LEU A 8 23.90 4.02 -16.41
CA LEU A 8 23.17 3.86 -15.14
C LEU A 8 24.12 3.73 -13.95
N GLU A 9 25.20 2.96 -14.08
CA GLU A 9 26.22 2.82 -13.02
C GLU A 9 26.86 4.17 -12.71
N GLN A 10 27.23 4.93 -13.75
CA GLN A 10 27.79 6.26 -13.60
C GLN A 10 26.80 7.20 -12.91
N ALA A 11 25.54 7.23 -13.38
CA ALA A 11 24.54 8.09 -12.77
C ALA A 11 24.22 7.76 -11.31
N ILE A 12 24.19 6.47 -10.93
CA ILE A 12 24.05 6.07 -9.53
C ILE A 12 25.26 6.56 -8.74
N ALA A 13 26.47 6.39 -9.28
CA ALA A 13 27.68 6.90 -8.65
C ALA A 13 27.63 8.43 -8.49
N ASP A 14 27.05 9.15 -9.44
CA ASP A 14 26.93 10.61 -9.40
C ASP A 14 25.96 11.07 -8.31
N VAL A 15 24.78 10.45 -8.23
CA VAL A 15 23.83 10.70 -7.12
C VAL A 15 24.53 10.50 -5.78
N LEU A 16 25.31 9.43 -5.63
CA LEU A 16 25.97 9.08 -4.36
C LEU A 16 27.20 9.95 -4.04
N LYS A 17 28.02 10.32 -5.03
CA LYS A 17 29.31 11.03 -4.86
C LYS A 17 29.24 12.54 -5.04
N TYR A 18 28.28 13.03 -5.81
CA TYR A 18 28.17 14.45 -6.16
C TYR A 18 26.80 15.03 -5.78
N GLY A 19 25.85 14.21 -5.34
CA GLY A 19 24.58 14.70 -4.80
C GLY A 19 24.81 15.61 -3.59
N GLY A 20 24.31 16.85 -3.65
CA GLY A 20 24.38 17.81 -2.54
C GLY A 20 23.36 17.59 -1.42
N ASN A 21 22.76 16.40 -1.34
CA ASN A 21 21.75 16.07 -0.33
C ASN A 21 22.37 15.36 0.90
N PRO A 22 21.73 15.44 2.09
CA PRO A 22 22.24 14.81 3.31
C PRO A 22 22.59 13.32 3.20
N PHE A 23 21.85 12.54 2.41
CA PHE A 23 22.10 11.11 2.25
C PHE A 23 23.40 10.84 1.47
N SER A 24 23.63 11.57 0.38
CA SER A 24 24.86 11.45 -0.42
C SER A 24 26.10 11.84 0.39
N CYS A 25 26.03 12.93 1.17
CA CYS A 25 27.11 13.32 2.09
C CYS A 25 27.40 12.22 3.13
N TYR A 26 26.34 11.64 3.72
CA TYR A 26 26.48 10.51 4.65
C TYR A 26 27.15 9.30 3.99
N PHE A 27 26.71 8.93 2.77
CA PHE A 27 27.25 7.80 2.03
C PHE A 27 28.76 7.94 1.79
N GLN A 28 29.22 9.12 1.38
CA GLN A 28 30.64 9.41 1.14
C GLN A 28 31.48 9.25 2.40
N GLN A 29 31.05 9.86 3.51
CA GLN A 29 31.76 9.77 4.79
C GLN A 29 31.82 8.34 5.33
N TRP A 30 30.69 7.63 5.25
CA TRP A 30 30.59 6.24 5.69
C TRP A 30 31.45 5.31 4.82
N MET A 31 31.49 5.51 3.50
CA MET A 31 32.37 4.78 2.59
C MET A 31 33.86 5.12 2.78
N GLY A 32 34.17 6.36 3.17
CA GLY A 32 35.53 6.88 3.42
C GLY A 32 36.14 6.50 4.77
N GLY A 33 35.37 5.89 5.68
CA GLY A 33 35.89 5.33 6.93
C GLY A 33 35.67 6.15 8.21
N SER A 34 34.71 7.08 8.25
CA SER A 34 34.33 7.74 9.52
C SER A 34 32.81 7.72 9.70
N PRO A 35 32.33 6.95 10.69
CA PRO A 35 31.82 7.58 11.91
C PRO A 35 32.52 6.99 13.14
N SER A 36 33.07 7.86 13.98
CA SER A 36 33.80 7.58 15.23
C SER A 36 33.59 6.16 15.80
N VAL A 37 34.61 5.32 15.69
CA VAL A 37 34.68 3.91 16.14
C VAL A 37 34.45 3.74 17.66
N ASN A 38 34.44 4.83 18.42
CA ASN A 38 34.40 4.81 19.89
C ASN A 38 32.99 4.74 20.54
N LYS A 39 31.91 4.49 19.79
CA LYS A 39 30.55 4.31 20.38
C LYS A 39 29.83 3.01 20.02
N PHE A 40 30.49 2.04 19.39
CA PHE A 40 29.85 0.78 19.03
C PHE A 40 29.84 -0.20 20.20
N ARG A 41 28.69 -0.32 20.88
CA ARG A 41 28.46 -1.48 21.74
C ARG A 41 28.15 -2.66 20.82
N GLN A 42 28.74 -3.84 21.05
CA GLN A 42 28.49 -5.12 20.35
C GLN A 42 27.00 -5.59 20.28
N ARG A 43 26.02 -4.75 20.67
CA ARG A 43 24.62 -5.08 20.91
C ARG A 43 23.61 -4.29 20.05
N GLU A 44 24.09 -3.43 19.14
CA GLU A 44 23.25 -2.66 18.21
C GLU A 44 23.39 -3.23 16.78
N ILE A 45 22.28 -3.33 16.03
CA ILE A 45 22.28 -3.82 14.63
C ILE A 45 22.88 -2.78 13.68
N PHE A 46 22.63 -1.50 13.95
CA PHE A 46 23.11 -0.37 13.16
C PHE A 46 24.17 0.43 13.92
N PRO A 47 25.08 1.11 13.22
CA PRO A 47 25.26 1.07 11.77
C PRO A 47 25.94 -0.22 11.30
N LEU A 48 25.56 -0.71 10.12
CA LEU A 48 26.29 -1.76 9.41
C LEU A 48 27.52 -1.15 8.71
N SER A 49 28.61 -1.90 8.62
CA SER A 49 29.84 -1.48 7.95
C SER A 49 29.75 -1.63 6.41
N PRO A 50 30.54 -0.86 5.63
CA PRO A 50 30.61 -1.04 4.19
C PRO A 50 31.07 -2.45 3.79
N VAL A 51 30.44 -3.00 2.77
CA VAL A 51 30.82 -4.28 2.16
C VAL A 51 31.83 -3.99 1.05
N ARG A 52 33.08 -4.42 1.24
CA ARG A 52 34.18 -4.19 0.28
C ARG A 52 34.32 -5.27 -0.79
N THR A 53 33.80 -6.46 -0.52
CA THR A 53 33.95 -7.64 -1.38
C THR A 53 32.63 -8.39 -1.50
N TRP A 54 32.36 -8.93 -2.68
CA TRP A 54 31.14 -9.69 -2.94
C TRP A 54 31.36 -11.16 -2.60
N PHE A 55 30.72 -11.64 -1.54
CA PHE A 55 30.96 -13.00 -1.01
C PHE A 55 30.00 -14.07 -1.51
N PHE A 56 28.95 -13.69 -2.26
CA PHE A 56 27.91 -14.62 -2.70
C PHE A 56 28.26 -15.22 -4.07
N GLN A 57 28.15 -16.55 -4.18
CA GLN A 57 28.16 -17.23 -5.48
C GLN A 57 27.01 -16.69 -6.32
N VAL A 58 27.34 -16.13 -7.46
CA VAL A 58 26.38 -15.60 -8.41
C VAL A 58 26.04 -16.73 -9.36
N GLY A 59 24.74 -17.07 -9.49
CA GLY A 59 24.30 -18.06 -10.47
C GLY A 59 24.75 -17.68 -11.89
N GLU A 60 25.09 -18.69 -12.70
CA GLU A 60 25.42 -18.56 -14.12
C GLU A 60 24.26 -17.82 -14.83
N GLY A 61 24.41 -16.52 -15.08
CA GLY A 61 23.34 -15.72 -15.71
C GLY A 61 23.20 -14.28 -15.21
N SER A 62 23.89 -13.87 -14.14
CA SER A 62 23.76 -12.48 -13.68
C SER A 62 24.62 -11.50 -14.50
N ILE A 63 23.95 -10.58 -15.20
CA ILE A 63 24.51 -9.67 -16.21
C ILE A 63 25.17 -8.42 -15.59
N LEU A 64 24.90 -8.11 -14.32
CA LEU A 64 25.37 -6.86 -13.67
C LEU A 64 26.85 -6.94 -13.25
N PRO A 65 27.67 -5.91 -13.50
CA PRO A 65 29.04 -5.83 -12.98
C PRO A 65 29.10 -5.97 -11.44
N VAL A 66 30.14 -6.63 -10.91
CA VAL A 66 30.32 -6.79 -9.45
C VAL A 66 30.45 -5.43 -8.75
N SER A 67 31.09 -4.45 -9.40
CA SER A 67 31.20 -3.06 -8.92
C SER A 67 29.83 -2.43 -8.65
N LEU A 68 28.93 -2.50 -9.63
CA LEU A 68 27.57 -1.96 -9.53
C LEU A 68 26.76 -2.66 -8.43
N ARG A 69 26.89 -3.98 -8.29
CA ARG A 69 26.21 -4.71 -7.21
C ARG A 69 26.71 -4.31 -5.83
N LEU A 70 28.02 -4.17 -5.67
CA LEU A 70 28.62 -3.68 -4.42
C LEU A 70 28.18 -2.24 -4.13
N LEU A 71 28.11 -1.38 -5.15
CA LEU A 71 27.62 -0.01 -5.02
C LEU A 71 26.17 0.02 -4.55
N MET A 72 25.29 -0.74 -5.20
CA MET A 72 23.87 -0.86 -4.83
C MET A 72 23.65 -1.44 -3.44
N LEU A 73 24.41 -2.48 -3.07
CA LEU A 73 24.35 -3.08 -1.74
C LEU A 73 24.77 -2.05 -0.67
N ASN A 74 25.87 -1.34 -0.89
CA ASN A 74 26.33 -0.32 0.04
C ASN A 74 25.37 0.86 0.10
N ALA A 75 24.77 1.28 -1.01
CA ALA A 75 23.77 2.35 -1.03
C ALA A 75 22.52 1.97 -0.25
N CYS A 76 22.05 0.71 -0.38
CA CYS A 76 20.97 0.16 0.42
C CYS A 76 21.33 0.13 1.91
N ILE A 77 22.52 -0.38 2.28
CA ILE A 77 23.00 -0.40 3.67
C ILE A 77 23.09 1.03 4.24
N ALA A 78 23.62 1.97 3.47
CA ALA A 78 23.69 3.37 3.89
C ALA A 78 22.29 3.95 4.08
N GLY A 79 21.33 3.63 3.21
CA GLY A 79 19.94 4.06 3.35
C GLY A 79 19.35 3.59 4.67
N MET A 80 19.61 2.33 5.03
CA MET A 80 19.19 1.73 6.29
C MET A 80 19.87 2.36 7.51
N ASN A 81 21.18 2.61 7.45
CA ASN A 81 21.91 3.27 8.53
C ASN A 81 21.43 4.72 8.73
N PHE A 82 21.24 5.46 7.63
CA PHE A 82 20.80 6.85 7.65
C PHE A 82 19.37 6.98 8.18
N LEU A 83 18.50 6.05 7.80
CA LEU A 83 17.15 5.90 8.34
C LEU A 83 17.17 5.58 9.85
N ALA A 84 18.04 4.67 10.29
CA ALA A 84 18.24 4.35 11.70
C ALA A 84 18.84 5.52 12.51
N ALA A 85 19.51 6.45 11.85
CA ALA A 85 19.97 7.71 12.45
C ALA A 85 18.90 8.81 12.39
N ASP A 86 17.68 8.53 11.92
CA ASP A 86 16.60 9.50 11.74
C ASP A 86 17.01 10.72 10.89
N PHE A 87 17.85 10.51 9.86
CA PHE A 87 18.39 11.62 9.06
C PHE A 87 19.18 12.66 9.90
N ASN A 88 19.42 12.38 11.19
CA ASN A 88 20.06 13.25 12.17
C ASN A 88 21.49 12.79 12.37
N LEU A 89 22.35 13.11 11.41
CA LEU A 89 23.79 13.10 11.61
C LEU A 89 24.26 14.53 11.41
N HIS A 90 24.85 15.13 12.45
CA HIS A 90 25.51 16.43 12.34
C HIS A 90 26.62 16.32 11.29
N VAL A 91 26.29 16.72 10.06
CA VAL A 91 27.22 16.80 8.94
C VAL A 91 27.05 18.18 8.33
N LEU A 92 28.00 19.06 8.66
CA LEU A 92 28.27 20.31 7.96
C LEU A 92 29.32 20.00 6.87
N SER A 93 29.01 20.26 5.61
CA SER A 93 29.54 21.37 4.81
C SER A 93 29.30 21.12 3.32
N GLU A 94 29.17 22.23 2.60
CA GLU A 94 28.86 22.41 1.17
C GLU A 94 29.57 21.42 0.22
N ALA A 95 28.80 20.93 -0.76
CA ALA A 95 29.32 20.26 -1.94
C ALA A 95 28.64 20.81 -3.19
N SER A 96 29.47 21.04 -4.21
CA SER A 96 29.16 21.68 -5.48
C SER A 96 28.25 20.84 -6.36
N SER A 97 27.32 21.52 -7.04
CA SER A 97 26.41 20.97 -8.04
C SER A 97 27.15 20.53 -9.29
N GLY A 98 27.15 19.22 -9.57
CA GLY A 98 27.48 18.67 -10.88
C GLY A 98 26.23 18.10 -11.54
N GLN A 99 25.94 18.49 -12.78
CA GLN A 99 24.92 17.88 -13.63
C GLN A 99 25.51 16.70 -14.40
N LEU A 100 24.94 15.49 -14.25
CA LEU A 100 25.35 14.29 -14.99
C LEU A 100 24.16 13.36 -15.30
N SER A 101 24.22 12.63 -16.41
CA SER A 101 23.06 12.15 -17.17
C SER A 101 22.62 10.70 -16.93
N VAL A 102 21.38 10.51 -16.48
CA VAL A 102 20.47 9.50 -17.07
C VAL A 102 19.44 10.28 -17.84
N CYS A 103 19.67 10.55 -19.13
CA CYS A 103 18.76 11.42 -19.85
C CYS A 103 17.32 10.85 -19.82
N ASN A 104 16.41 11.65 -19.26
CA ASN A 104 14.99 11.66 -19.58
C ASN A 104 14.14 10.52 -18.97
N ALA A 105 14.66 9.72 -18.03
CA ALA A 105 13.87 8.65 -17.40
C ALA A 105 12.72 9.17 -16.52
N PHE A 106 12.87 10.36 -15.91
CA PHE A 106 11.82 11.02 -15.14
C PHE A 106 10.83 11.79 -16.03
N GLU A 107 11.17 12.02 -17.31
CA GLU A 107 10.31 12.79 -18.23
C GLU A 107 8.96 12.12 -18.46
N GLN A 108 8.85 10.78 -18.40
CA GLN A 108 7.55 10.10 -18.45
C GLN A 108 6.54 10.59 -17.39
N PHE A 109 7.01 11.18 -16.28
CA PHE A 109 6.17 11.79 -15.25
C PHE A 109 5.88 13.28 -15.53
N GLU A 110 6.83 13.99 -16.15
CA GLU A 110 6.73 15.40 -16.54
C GLU A 110 5.96 15.64 -17.83
N GLU A 111 6.03 14.69 -18.78
CA GLU A 111 5.36 14.72 -20.06
C GLU A 111 3.87 14.91 -19.83
N GLN A 112 3.44 16.14 -20.09
CA GLN A 112 2.12 16.43 -20.57
C GLN A 112 2.20 16.18 -22.07
N SER A 113 1.37 15.29 -22.61
CA SER A 113 0.96 15.50 -23.99
C SER A 113 0.39 16.93 -24.06
N PRO A 114 0.74 17.74 -25.06
CA PRO A 114 0.24 19.12 -25.20
C PRO A 114 -1.30 19.16 -25.14
N ASP A 115 -1.94 18.05 -25.53
CA ASP A 115 -3.30 17.70 -25.16
C ASP A 115 -3.29 16.77 -23.93
N ARG A 116 -3.90 17.20 -22.80
CA ARG A 116 -4.00 16.40 -21.54
C ARG A 116 -4.52 14.97 -21.76
N TYR A 117 -5.27 14.78 -22.84
CA TYR A 117 -5.87 13.52 -23.26
C TYR A 117 -5.64 13.34 -24.77
N PRO A 118 -5.38 12.12 -25.27
CA PRO A 118 -5.33 11.90 -26.71
C PRO A 118 -6.66 12.30 -27.36
N LYS A 119 -6.58 12.84 -28.58
CA LYS A 119 -7.76 13.14 -29.40
C LYS A 119 -8.67 11.92 -29.51
N LEU A 120 -9.98 12.13 -29.36
CA LEU A 120 -10.98 11.07 -29.47
C LEU A 120 -10.94 10.47 -30.87
N ARG A 121 -10.82 9.14 -30.93
CA ARG A 121 -10.97 8.36 -32.15
C ARG A 121 -12.03 7.32 -31.89
N ALA A 122 -13.21 7.51 -32.47
CA ALA A 122 -14.38 6.70 -32.21
C ALA A 122 -14.04 5.22 -32.32
N GLU A 123 -13.45 4.78 -33.43
CA GLU A 123 -13.10 3.37 -33.70
C GLU A 123 -12.09 2.77 -32.72
N ALA A 124 -11.23 3.60 -32.12
CA ALA A 124 -10.24 3.17 -31.15
C ALA A 124 -10.84 2.90 -29.77
N VAL A 125 -12.03 3.45 -29.46
CA VAL A 125 -12.70 3.24 -28.18
C VAL A 125 -13.21 1.81 -28.08
N ASP A 126 -12.78 1.13 -27.01
CA ASP A 126 -13.29 -0.20 -26.64
C ASP A 126 -14.73 -0.09 -26.17
N LEU A 127 -15.61 -0.89 -26.78
CA LEU A 127 -17.02 -1.04 -26.42
C LEU A 127 -17.34 -2.54 -26.38
N PRO A 128 -18.25 -2.98 -25.47
CA PRO A 128 -18.72 -4.35 -25.48
C PRO A 128 -19.58 -4.62 -26.73
N ALA A 129 -19.81 -5.91 -27.04
CA ALA A 129 -20.75 -6.29 -28.09
C ALA A 129 -22.18 -5.87 -27.74
N VAL A 130 -22.57 -6.07 -26.49
CA VAL A 130 -23.83 -5.60 -25.89
C VAL A 130 -23.49 -5.00 -24.53
N ALA A 131 -23.96 -3.79 -24.26
CA ALA A 131 -23.78 -3.09 -22.99
C ALA A 131 -24.94 -3.38 -22.02
N GLY A 132 -24.71 -3.19 -20.72
CA GLY A 132 -25.75 -3.35 -19.71
C GLY A 132 -26.29 -4.77 -19.58
N THR A 133 -25.47 -5.77 -19.82
CA THR A 133 -25.84 -7.19 -19.77
C THR A 133 -26.03 -7.74 -18.36
N CYS A 134 -25.55 -7.04 -17.34
CA CYS A 134 -25.69 -7.38 -15.93
C CYS A 134 -26.58 -6.32 -15.25
N ASP A 135 -27.64 -6.75 -14.56
CA ASP A 135 -28.38 -5.88 -13.63
C ASP A 135 -27.75 -6.01 -12.22
N PRO A 136 -26.94 -5.03 -11.77
CA PRO A 136 -26.30 -5.12 -10.47
C PRO A 136 -27.28 -5.08 -9.30
N SER A 137 -28.51 -4.55 -9.47
CA SER A 137 -29.49 -4.47 -8.38
C SER A 137 -29.87 -5.85 -7.83
N LEU A 138 -29.76 -6.89 -8.68
CA LEU A 138 -30.03 -8.29 -8.33
C LEU A 138 -28.89 -8.96 -7.56
N LEU A 139 -27.70 -8.35 -7.53
CA LEU A 139 -26.48 -8.93 -6.95
C LEU A 139 -26.00 -8.20 -5.70
N ILE A 140 -26.15 -6.88 -5.67
CA ILE A 140 -25.61 -6.05 -4.60
C ILE A 140 -26.47 -6.13 -3.33
N PRO A 141 -25.90 -5.82 -2.14
CA PRO A 141 -26.66 -5.69 -0.90
C PRO A 141 -27.87 -4.77 -1.01
N THR A 142 -28.96 -5.12 -0.33
CA THR A 142 -30.25 -4.40 -0.37
C THR A 142 -30.10 -2.92 0.00
N GLU A 143 -29.20 -2.57 0.92
CA GLU A 143 -28.96 -1.17 1.29
C GLU A 143 -28.31 -0.37 0.16
N LEU A 144 -27.44 -0.99 -0.64
CA LEU A 144 -26.86 -0.36 -1.81
C LEU A 144 -27.89 -0.23 -2.93
N ALA A 145 -28.69 -1.28 -3.18
CA ALA A 145 -29.77 -1.25 -4.16
C ALA A 145 -30.78 -0.13 -3.84
N ALA A 146 -31.25 -0.06 -2.60
CA ALA A 146 -32.18 0.99 -2.16
C ALA A 146 -31.61 2.41 -2.32
N ALA A 147 -30.30 2.60 -2.13
CA ALA A 147 -29.65 3.89 -2.30
C ALA A 147 -29.61 4.34 -3.78
N ILE A 148 -29.37 3.43 -4.71
CA ILE A 148 -29.26 3.74 -6.14
C ILE A 148 -30.62 3.79 -6.85
N GLU A 149 -31.64 3.14 -6.32
CA GLU A 149 -33.01 3.19 -6.82
C GLU A 149 -33.75 4.48 -6.45
N ASN A 150 -33.21 5.28 -5.51
CA ASN A 150 -33.77 6.57 -5.10
C ASN A 150 -32.84 7.76 -5.46
N PRO A 151 -32.80 8.19 -6.74
CA PRO A 151 -32.01 9.34 -7.17
C PRO A 151 -32.32 10.61 -6.36
N SER A 152 -33.58 10.84 -5.99
CA SER A 152 -33.97 12.03 -5.22
C SER A 152 -33.27 12.08 -3.86
N ALA A 153 -33.14 10.95 -3.17
CA ALA A 153 -32.35 10.86 -1.93
C ALA A 153 -30.84 10.95 -2.22
N LEU A 154 -30.36 10.29 -3.27
CA LEU A 154 -28.95 10.28 -3.67
C LEU A 154 -28.44 11.69 -3.96
N PHE A 155 -29.28 12.56 -4.52
CA PHE A 155 -28.95 13.95 -4.89
C PHE A 155 -29.63 15.00 -3.98
N ALA A 156 -30.20 14.61 -2.83
CA ALA A 156 -31.01 15.48 -1.97
C ALA A 156 -30.28 16.72 -1.44
N SER A 157 -28.95 16.66 -1.34
CA SER A 157 -28.17 17.62 -0.56
C SER A 157 -27.91 18.97 -1.24
N ARG A 158 -28.23 19.18 -2.53
CA ARG A 158 -27.96 20.47 -3.21
C ARG A 158 -28.97 20.83 -4.31
N LYS A 159 -29.24 22.14 -4.44
CA LYS A 159 -30.04 22.72 -5.53
C LYS A 159 -29.33 22.49 -6.88
N ALA A 160 -30.10 22.12 -7.89
CA ALA A 160 -29.67 21.89 -9.27
C ALA A 160 -29.15 23.17 -9.93
N GLU A 161 -27.95 23.62 -9.59
CA GLU A 161 -27.24 24.63 -10.38
C GLU A 161 -26.68 23.95 -11.63
N VAL A 162 -27.39 24.16 -12.75
CA VAL A 162 -27.05 23.93 -14.17
C VAL A 162 -25.82 23.05 -14.40
N TRP A 163 -26.02 21.73 -14.31
CA TRP A 163 -25.05 20.71 -14.74
C TRP A 163 -25.09 20.48 -16.26
N LEU A 164 -25.45 21.49 -17.07
CA LEU A 164 -25.75 21.35 -18.51
C LEU A 164 -24.63 21.84 -19.45
N GLN A 165 -23.41 22.05 -18.94
CA GLN A 165 -22.28 22.46 -19.78
C GLN A 165 -21.07 21.53 -19.61
N GLY A 166 -21.24 20.27 -19.99
CA GLY A 166 -20.09 19.39 -20.26
C GLY A 166 -19.29 19.95 -21.46
N PRO A 167 -17.98 20.24 -21.32
CA PRO A 167 -17.20 20.76 -22.43
C PRO A 167 -17.13 19.71 -23.56
N PHE A 168 -17.39 20.15 -24.79
CA PHE A 168 -17.01 19.39 -25.97
C PHE A 168 -15.48 19.37 -26.09
N PRO A 169 -14.87 18.24 -26.50
CA PRO A 169 -13.50 18.28 -26.99
C PRO A 169 -13.47 19.18 -28.23
N LYS A 170 -12.79 20.33 -28.14
CA LYS A 170 -12.76 21.34 -29.22
C LYS A 170 -12.22 20.70 -30.50
N GLY A 171 -13.03 20.73 -31.57
CA GLY A 171 -12.63 20.22 -32.89
C GLY A 171 -12.86 18.72 -33.13
N GLU A 172 -13.51 17.99 -32.22
CA GLU A 172 -13.71 16.53 -32.33
C GLU A 172 -15.20 16.13 -32.44
N LYS A 173 -16.07 17.07 -32.81
CA LYS A 173 -17.52 16.82 -32.83
C LYS A 173 -17.92 15.63 -33.71
N LEU A 174 -17.31 15.49 -34.89
CA LEU A 174 -17.58 14.36 -35.79
C LEU A 174 -17.20 13.01 -35.15
N GLU A 175 -16.00 12.93 -34.56
CA GLU A 175 -15.54 11.73 -33.84
C GLU A 175 -16.42 11.40 -32.64
N TYR A 176 -16.89 12.42 -31.92
CA TYR A 176 -17.84 12.23 -30.83
C TYR A 176 -19.19 11.69 -31.33
N VAL A 177 -19.75 12.22 -32.43
CA VAL A 177 -21.00 11.71 -33.03
C VAL A 177 -20.81 10.26 -33.53
N ASN A 178 -19.65 9.95 -34.14
CA ASN A 178 -19.26 8.57 -34.50
C ASN A 178 -19.25 7.65 -33.27
N LEU A 179 -18.68 8.10 -32.15
CA LEU A 179 -18.66 7.32 -30.92
C LEU A 179 -20.08 7.12 -30.37
N VAL A 180 -20.90 8.17 -30.31
CA VAL A 180 -22.29 8.05 -29.84
C VAL A 180 -23.06 7.06 -30.72
N TRP A 181 -22.90 7.11 -32.04
CA TRP A 181 -23.53 6.14 -32.93
C TRP A 181 -23.14 4.69 -32.56
N ARG A 182 -21.85 4.41 -32.38
CA ARG A 182 -21.38 3.08 -31.95
C ARG A 182 -21.96 2.66 -30.59
N GLN A 183 -22.13 3.61 -29.67
CA GLN A 183 -22.70 3.37 -28.34
C GLN A 183 -24.20 3.09 -28.37
N LEU A 184 -24.94 3.76 -29.26
CA LEU A 184 -26.36 3.48 -29.49
C LEU A 184 -26.54 2.05 -30.01
N GLN A 185 -25.66 1.61 -30.93
CA GLN A 185 -25.69 0.27 -31.52
C GLN A 185 -25.48 -0.84 -30.49
N CYS A 186 -24.52 -0.69 -29.56
CA CYS A 186 -24.30 -1.69 -28.51
C CYS A 186 -25.19 -1.49 -27.27
N GLY A 187 -26.03 -0.44 -27.25
CA GLY A 187 -26.95 -0.18 -26.15
C GLY A 187 -26.36 0.57 -24.96
N LYS A 188 -25.10 1.01 -25.02
CA LYS A 188 -24.41 1.74 -23.94
C LYS A 188 -25.03 3.11 -23.64
N THR A 189 -25.67 3.70 -24.65
CA THR A 189 -26.40 4.96 -24.50
C THR A 189 -27.79 4.89 -25.12
N ARG A 190 -28.64 5.82 -24.68
CA ARG A 190 -29.91 6.18 -25.32
C ARG A 190 -29.96 7.71 -25.46
N LEU A 191 -30.70 8.20 -26.44
CA LEU A 191 -30.92 9.63 -26.59
C LEU A 191 -32.08 10.05 -25.67
N ARG A 192 -31.93 11.21 -25.04
CA ARG A 192 -32.97 11.82 -24.20
C ARG A 192 -33.20 13.27 -24.59
N ILE A 193 -34.44 13.72 -24.56
CA ILE A 193 -34.84 15.12 -24.72
C ILE A 193 -34.48 15.87 -23.42
N HIS A 194 -34.72 15.25 -22.27
CA HIS A 194 -34.47 15.83 -20.96
C HIS A 194 -33.47 15.01 -20.14
N VAL A 195 -32.49 15.70 -19.54
CA VAL A 195 -31.52 15.14 -18.59
C VAL A 195 -31.40 16.06 -17.38
N ASN A 196 -31.07 15.47 -16.24
CA ASN A 196 -30.89 16.18 -14.98
C ASN A 196 -29.45 16.68 -14.82
N ALA A 197 -28.50 16.01 -15.48
CA ALA A 197 -27.10 16.42 -15.49
C ALA A 197 -26.36 15.95 -16.75
N THR A 198 -25.27 16.66 -17.07
CA THR A 198 -24.33 16.32 -18.13
C THR A 198 -22.89 16.31 -17.62
N GLY A 199 -22.08 15.40 -18.14
CA GLY A 199 -20.63 15.36 -17.96
C GLY A 199 -19.92 15.39 -19.30
N GLY A 200 -18.72 15.98 -19.35
CA GLY A 200 -17.89 15.95 -20.55
C GLY A 200 -17.44 14.52 -20.89
N VAL A 201 -16.99 14.30 -22.12
CA VAL A 201 -16.43 13.00 -22.55
C VAL A 201 -15.02 13.20 -23.07
N PHE A 202 -14.08 12.41 -22.57
CA PHE A 202 -12.71 12.40 -23.05
C PHE A 202 -12.17 10.97 -23.10
N CYS A 203 -11.07 10.76 -23.81
CA CYS A 203 -10.47 9.43 -23.96
C CYS A 203 -9.10 9.35 -23.29
N VAL A 204 -8.77 8.18 -22.74
CA VAL A 204 -7.41 7.85 -22.28
C VAL A 204 -6.84 6.72 -23.13
N GLY A 205 -5.54 6.78 -23.42
CA GLY A 205 -4.86 5.76 -24.21
C GLY A 205 -4.77 4.43 -23.47
N LYS A 206 -4.95 3.33 -24.22
CA LYS A 206 -4.55 1.97 -23.84
C LYS A 206 -3.28 1.57 -24.59
N SER A 207 -2.61 0.53 -24.12
CA SER A 207 -1.61 -0.18 -24.92
C SER A 207 -2.22 -0.57 -26.26
N ASN A 208 -1.42 -0.48 -27.34
CA ASN A 208 -1.81 -0.83 -28.72
C ASN A 208 -2.72 0.18 -29.43
N GLY A 209 -2.72 1.45 -29.01
CA GLY A 209 -3.41 2.53 -29.73
C GLY A 209 -4.93 2.60 -29.54
N ARG A 210 -5.51 1.65 -28.78
CA ARG A 210 -6.91 1.66 -28.32
C ARG A 210 -7.14 2.77 -27.29
N GLN A 211 -8.41 3.12 -27.06
CA GLN A 211 -8.83 4.16 -26.14
C GLN A 211 -9.87 3.65 -25.15
N ARG A 212 -9.87 4.19 -23.93
CA ARG A 212 -11.01 4.09 -23.00
C ARG A 212 -11.70 5.44 -22.97
N GLU A 213 -12.99 5.41 -23.13
CA GLU A 213 -13.83 6.55 -22.80
C GLU A 213 -13.86 6.78 -21.28
N VAL A 214 -13.82 8.04 -20.87
CA VAL A 214 -14.13 8.50 -19.52
C VAL A 214 -15.20 9.59 -19.61
N TRP A 215 -16.23 9.45 -18.79
CA TRP A 215 -17.23 10.48 -18.59
C TRP A 215 -16.82 11.32 -17.39
N ASP A 216 -16.64 12.64 -17.58
CA ASP A 216 -16.27 13.56 -16.51
C ASP A 216 -17.46 13.80 -15.59
N GLY A 217 -17.64 12.87 -14.66
CA GLY A 217 -18.65 12.91 -13.62
C GLY A 217 -18.22 13.65 -12.37
N SER A 218 -17.14 14.43 -12.38
CA SER A 218 -16.60 15.08 -11.16
C SER A 218 -17.65 15.96 -10.47
N LEU A 219 -18.33 16.78 -11.27
CA LEU A 219 -19.41 17.66 -10.87
C LEU A 219 -20.63 16.88 -10.35
N VAL A 220 -21.12 15.91 -11.13
CA VAL A 220 -22.26 15.05 -10.72
C VAL A 220 -21.95 14.25 -9.45
N SER A 221 -20.72 13.74 -9.33
CA SER A 221 -20.24 13.00 -8.16
C SER A 221 -20.15 13.86 -6.91
N ALA A 222 -19.85 15.16 -7.06
CA ALA A 222 -19.84 16.12 -5.95
C ALA A 222 -21.26 16.48 -5.49
N GLY A 223 -22.25 16.37 -6.37
CA GLY A 223 -23.68 16.54 -6.05
C GLY A 223 -24.35 15.31 -5.45
N ALA A 224 -23.81 14.12 -5.71
CA ALA A 224 -24.30 12.86 -5.14
C ALA A 224 -23.85 12.68 -3.69
N ALA A 225 -24.63 11.92 -2.91
CA ALA A 225 -24.21 11.43 -1.61
C ALA A 225 -22.92 10.62 -1.75
N ARG A 226 -22.06 10.68 -0.73
CA ARG A 226 -20.80 9.95 -0.75
C ARG A 226 -21.08 8.43 -0.71
N PRO A 227 -20.54 7.63 -1.64
CA PRO A 227 -20.70 6.18 -1.58
C PRO A 227 -20.01 5.62 -0.34
N PRO A 228 -20.47 4.47 0.18
CA PRO A 228 -19.73 3.75 1.20
C PRO A 228 -18.38 3.26 0.67
N ALA A 229 -17.47 2.93 1.58
CA ALA A 229 -16.22 2.28 1.19
C ALA A 229 -16.53 0.93 0.50
N PRO A 230 -15.85 0.60 -0.62
CA PRO A 230 -16.07 -0.67 -1.29
C PRO A 230 -15.78 -1.84 -0.34
N ALA A 231 -16.75 -2.75 -0.20
CA ALA A 231 -16.62 -3.88 0.71
C ALA A 231 -15.47 -4.80 0.27
N ARG A 232 -14.75 -5.39 1.25
CA ARG A 232 -13.72 -6.43 1.01
C ARG A 232 -12.65 -6.05 -0.03
N LEU A 233 -12.33 -4.76 -0.17
CA LEU A 233 -11.41 -4.29 -1.20
C LEU A 233 -9.98 -4.75 -0.91
N ALA A 234 -9.47 -5.65 -1.75
CA ALA A 234 -8.10 -6.12 -1.63
C ALA A 234 -7.10 -5.05 -2.09
N ASN A 235 -5.95 -4.98 -1.41
CA ASN A 235 -4.81 -4.16 -1.83
C ASN A 235 -3.50 -4.90 -1.56
N PRO A 236 -2.34 -4.43 -2.05
CA PRO A 236 -1.08 -5.15 -1.88
C PRO A 236 -0.67 -5.46 -0.44
N SER A 237 -1.14 -4.69 0.55
CA SER A 237 -0.86 -4.99 1.97
C SER A 237 -1.42 -6.36 2.38
N CYS A 238 -2.51 -6.81 1.75
CA CYS A 238 -3.12 -8.11 2.01
C CYS A 238 -2.17 -9.26 1.63
N PHE A 239 -1.26 -9.08 0.66
CA PHE A 239 -0.28 -10.12 0.31
C PHE A 239 0.68 -10.40 1.45
N ALA A 240 1.02 -9.40 2.27
CA ALA A 240 1.88 -9.59 3.44
C ALA A 240 1.25 -10.51 4.51
N ASP A 241 -0.07 -10.77 4.43
CA ASP A 241 -0.76 -11.72 5.30
C ASP A 241 -0.70 -13.16 4.83
N LEU A 242 -0.40 -13.39 3.55
CA LEU A 242 -0.26 -14.74 3.02
C LEU A 242 0.89 -15.46 3.71
N GLN A 243 0.68 -16.74 3.99
CA GLN A 243 1.68 -17.61 4.57
C GLN A 243 1.78 -18.89 3.73
N PHE A 244 2.87 -19.05 3.01
CA PHE A 244 3.19 -20.26 2.27
C PHE A 244 4.12 -21.12 3.12
N ALA A 245 3.73 -22.36 3.39
CA ALA A 245 4.63 -23.31 4.04
C ALA A 245 5.76 -23.71 3.07
N PRO A 246 6.97 -24.01 3.59
CA PRO A 246 8.07 -24.49 2.75
C PRO A 246 7.66 -25.72 1.93
N GLY A 247 7.87 -25.67 0.61
CA GLY A 247 7.49 -26.76 -0.31
C GLY A 247 5.98 -26.94 -0.54
N GLN A 248 5.13 -26.09 0.05
CA GLN A 248 3.70 -26.11 -0.20
C GLN A 248 3.41 -25.77 -1.66
N ARG A 249 2.58 -26.57 -2.30
CA ARG A 249 2.07 -26.25 -3.64
C ARG A 249 0.98 -25.19 -3.51
N VAL A 250 1.18 -24.09 -4.22
CA VAL A 250 0.22 -23.00 -4.30
C VAL A 250 -0.06 -22.74 -5.77
N TYR A 251 -1.35 -22.71 -6.13
CA TYR A 251 -1.81 -22.46 -7.48
C TYR A 251 -2.52 -21.12 -7.50
N MET A 252 -2.09 -20.24 -8.40
CA MET A 252 -2.57 -18.87 -8.51
C MET A 252 -3.43 -18.72 -9.76
N SER A 253 -4.54 -18.02 -9.60
CA SER A 253 -5.49 -17.79 -10.69
C SER A 253 -6.00 -16.36 -10.66
N LYS A 254 -6.37 -15.83 -11.82
CA LYS A 254 -6.91 -14.49 -11.99
C LYS A 254 -8.02 -14.48 -13.05
N ARG A 255 -9.07 -13.69 -12.81
CA ARG A 255 -10.12 -13.30 -13.75
C ARG A 255 -10.25 -11.79 -13.77
N ASP A 256 -10.50 -11.24 -14.96
CA ASP A 256 -10.74 -9.82 -15.23
C ASP A 256 -12.08 -9.74 -15.96
N ILE A 257 -13.02 -8.93 -15.48
CA ILE A 257 -14.31 -8.76 -16.15
C ILE A 257 -14.13 -7.83 -17.36
N HIS A 258 -14.51 -8.29 -18.55
CA HIS A 258 -14.35 -7.52 -19.77
C HIS A 258 -15.24 -6.28 -19.75
N THR A 259 -14.64 -5.09 -19.94
CA THR A 259 -15.35 -3.80 -19.98
C THR A 259 -16.32 -3.64 -18.80
N CYS A 260 -15.89 -3.97 -17.58
CA CYS A 260 -16.74 -4.13 -16.39
C CYS A 260 -17.82 -3.04 -16.21
N PHE A 261 -17.46 -1.76 -16.27
CA PHE A 261 -18.45 -0.69 -16.10
C PHE A 261 -19.49 -0.62 -17.24
N ASP A 262 -19.10 -0.97 -18.46
CA ASP A 262 -19.99 -0.92 -19.62
C ASP A 262 -20.95 -2.12 -19.69
N ILE A 263 -20.77 -3.14 -18.84
CA ILE A 263 -21.69 -4.28 -18.75
C ILE A 263 -22.66 -4.16 -17.57
N LEU A 264 -22.42 -3.27 -16.61
CA LEU A 264 -23.29 -3.04 -15.47
C LEU A 264 -24.39 -2.04 -15.85
N HIS A 265 -25.63 -2.51 -15.92
CA HIS A 265 -26.81 -1.68 -16.18
C HIS A 265 -27.02 -0.67 -15.04
N ALA A 266 -27.29 0.58 -15.39
CA ALA A 266 -27.65 1.60 -14.43
C ALA A 266 -29.18 1.64 -14.26
N PRO A 267 -29.71 1.80 -13.02
CA PRO A 267 -31.13 1.97 -12.81
C PRO A 267 -31.72 3.08 -13.70
N ASP A 268 -32.88 2.83 -14.31
CA ASP A 268 -33.48 3.75 -15.29
C ASP A 268 -33.67 5.16 -14.74
N ALA A 269 -34.00 5.28 -13.45
CA ALA A 269 -34.18 6.55 -12.76
C ALA A 269 -32.86 7.35 -12.60
N LEU A 270 -31.70 6.70 -12.64
CA LEU A 270 -30.39 7.35 -12.58
C LEU A 270 -29.86 7.79 -13.94
N GLN A 271 -30.26 7.13 -15.03
CA GLN A 271 -29.73 7.44 -16.37
C GLN A 271 -29.86 8.92 -16.79
N PRO A 272 -30.94 9.67 -16.44
CA PRO A 272 -31.02 11.11 -16.71
C PRO A 272 -29.89 11.94 -16.06
N TYR A 273 -29.18 11.43 -15.06
CA TYR A 273 -28.03 12.10 -14.44
C TYR A 273 -26.70 11.80 -15.16
N PHE A 274 -26.69 10.86 -16.11
CA PHE A 274 -25.52 10.45 -16.89
C PHE A 274 -25.55 11.00 -18.31
N GLY A 275 -26.12 12.20 -18.49
CA GLY A 275 -26.13 12.91 -19.75
C GLY A 275 -24.73 13.28 -20.23
N ARG A 276 -24.61 13.45 -21.55
CA ARG A 276 -23.38 13.81 -22.26
C ARG A 276 -23.65 15.03 -23.15
N PRO A 277 -22.63 15.67 -23.75
CA PRO A 277 -22.86 16.80 -24.64
C PRO A 277 -23.87 16.48 -25.76
N PRO A 278 -24.82 17.39 -26.05
CA PRO A 278 -25.95 17.08 -26.91
C PRO A 278 -25.57 16.95 -28.38
N ILE A 279 -26.31 16.13 -29.12
CA ILE A 279 -26.22 15.94 -30.56
C ILE A 279 -27.62 16.03 -31.18
N THR A 280 -27.69 16.14 -32.50
CA THR A 280 -28.96 16.16 -33.24
C THR A 280 -29.17 14.87 -34.04
N LEU A 281 -30.42 14.54 -34.36
CA LEU A 281 -30.71 13.42 -35.28
C LEU A 281 -30.13 13.68 -36.68
N GLN A 282 -30.03 14.95 -37.10
CA GLN A 282 -29.40 15.33 -38.35
C GLN A 282 -27.91 14.96 -38.38
N GLU A 283 -27.18 15.19 -37.30
CA GLU A 283 -25.76 14.81 -37.18
C GLU A 283 -25.58 13.29 -37.17
N LEU A 284 -26.45 12.56 -36.45
CA LEU A 284 -26.44 11.10 -36.45
C LEU A 284 -26.79 10.52 -37.82
N ALA A 285 -27.71 11.11 -38.57
CA ALA A 285 -28.08 10.66 -39.91
C ALA A 285 -26.89 10.74 -40.88
N GLN A 286 -26.06 11.78 -40.76
CA GLN A 286 -24.84 11.95 -41.57
C GLN A 286 -23.82 10.82 -41.34
N VAL A 287 -23.67 10.39 -40.09
CA VAL A 287 -22.70 9.35 -39.69
C VAL A 287 -23.24 7.93 -39.93
N SER A 288 -24.46 7.66 -39.47
CA SER A 288 -25.08 6.33 -39.51
C SER A 288 -25.54 5.91 -40.91
N LYS A 289 -25.73 6.89 -41.81
CA LYS A 289 -26.41 6.73 -43.11
C LYS A 289 -27.86 6.24 -43.00
N LEU A 290 -28.47 6.36 -41.81
CA LEU A 290 -29.88 6.05 -41.59
C LEU A 290 -30.76 7.30 -41.74
N SER A 291 -32.03 7.08 -42.01
CA SER A 291 -33.03 8.16 -42.03
C SER A 291 -33.31 8.70 -40.64
N VAL A 292 -33.70 9.98 -40.54
CA VAL A 292 -34.07 10.62 -39.27
C VAL A 292 -35.21 9.87 -38.58
N SER A 293 -36.21 9.38 -39.34
CA SER A 293 -37.33 8.61 -38.77
C SER A 293 -36.86 7.29 -38.15
N SER A 294 -35.93 6.58 -38.79
CA SER A 294 -35.32 5.37 -38.24
C SER A 294 -34.54 5.64 -36.96
N LEU A 295 -33.91 6.82 -36.83
CA LEU A 295 -33.12 7.18 -35.66
C LEU A 295 -33.97 7.54 -34.43
N GLN A 296 -35.24 7.91 -34.60
CA GLN A 296 -36.14 8.21 -33.49
C GLN A 296 -36.38 7.02 -32.55
N GLN A 297 -36.11 5.79 -32.98
CA GLN A 297 -36.19 4.61 -32.12
C GLN A 297 -35.19 4.61 -30.95
N PHE A 298 -34.11 5.41 -31.06
CA PHE A 298 -33.08 5.51 -30.03
C PHE A 298 -33.39 6.57 -28.96
N VAL A 299 -34.47 7.34 -29.12
CA VAL A 299 -34.92 8.37 -28.17
C VAL A 299 -35.82 7.71 -27.13
N ALA A 300 -35.38 7.70 -25.87
CA ALA A 300 -36.02 6.94 -24.79
C ALA A 300 -37.25 7.63 -24.17
N ASP A 301 -37.25 8.97 -24.10
CA ASP A 301 -38.27 9.79 -23.45
C ASP A 301 -39.14 10.55 -24.48
N LYS A 302 -39.24 10.04 -25.71
CA LYS A 302 -40.15 10.61 -26.70
C LYS A 302 -41.60 10.32 -26.30
N GLY A 303 -42.46 11.33 -26.38
CA GLY A 303 -43.90 11.14 -26.37
C GLY A 303 -44.39 10.57 -27.71
N ASP A 304 -45.70 10.70 -27.98
CA ASP A 304 -46.31 10.21 -29.22
C ASP A 304 -45.96 11.07 -30.46
N GLY A 305 -45.36 12.24 -30.26
CA GLY A 305 -45.00 13.19 -31.32
C GLY A 305 -43.61 12.96 -31.94
N PRO A 306 -43.39 13.37 -33.21
CA PRO A 306 -42.07 13.28 -33.85
C PRO A 306 -41.07 14.24 -33.21
N VAL A 307 -39.87 13.74 -32.94
CA VAL A 307 -38.72 14.55 -32.48
C VAL A 307 -38.10 15.28 -33.67
N SER A 308 -37.81 16.58 -33.51
CA SER A 308 -37.26 17.39 -34.60
C SER A 308 -35.84 16.98 -34.95
N ALA A 309 -35.50 16.98 -36.25
CA ALA A 309 -34.18 16.57 -36.74
C ALA A 309 -33.03 17.43 -36.17
N ARG A 310 -33.32 18.67 -35.79
CA ARG A 310 -32.36 19.67 -35.28
C ARG A 310 -32.46 19.89 -33.76
N GLU A 311 -33.31 19.14 -33.08
CA GLU A 311 -33.46 19.22 -31.64
C GLU A 311 -32.20 18.69 -30.95
N ASN A 312 -31.79 19.36 -29.87
CA ASN A 312 -30.67 18.90 -29.05
C ASN A 312 -31.11 17.71 -28.21
N LEU A 313 -30.51 16.56 -28.48
CA LEU A 313 -30.71 15.32 -27.75
C LEU A 313 -29.46 14.97 -26.98
N TYR A 314 -29.63 14.57 -25.73
CA TYR A 314 -28.54 14.21 -24.85
C TYR A 314 -28.33 12.70 -24.88
N PRO A 315 -27.16 12.21 -25.31
CA PRO A 315 -26.81 10.82 -25.09
C PRO A 315 -26.68 10.60 -23.58
N ALA A 316 -27.47 9.70 -23.01
CA ALA A 316 -27.45 9.33 -21.60
C ALA A 316 -26.94 7.89 -21.48
N SER A 317 -26.02 7.66 -20.55
CA SER A 317 -25.49 6.31 -20.27
C SER A 317 -26.59 5.41 -19.70
N THR A 318 -26.79 4.24 -20.30
CA THR A 318 -27.67 3.17 -19.76
C THR A 318 -26.91 2.28 -18.77
N VAL A 319 -25.61 2.46 -18.66
CA VAL A 319 -24.68 1.69 -17.83
C VAL A 319 -23.96 2.60 -16.86
N TRP A 320 -23.37 2.02 -15.81
CA TRP A 320 -22.58 2.76 -14.82
C TRP A 320 -21.38 3.45 -15.47
N PRO A 321 -21.33 4.79 -15.54
CA PRO A 321 -20.27 5.46 -16.28
C PRO A 321 -18.94 5.42 -15.51
N MET A 322 -17.85 5.23 -16.24
CA MET A 322 -16.50 5.51 -15.74
C MET A 322 -16.38 7.01 -15.42
N GLY A 323 -16.27 7.34 -14.13
CA GLY A 323 -16.14 8.72 -13.64
C GLY A 323 -17.25 9.18 -12.69
N PHE A 324 -18.26 8.34 -12.43
CA PHE A 324 -19.19 8.56 -11.31
C PHE A 324 -18.67 7.92 -10.02
N SER A 325 -18.84 8.60 -8.88
CA SER A 325 -18.28 8.19 -7.59
C SER A 325 -18.77 6.82 -7.11
N TRP A 326 -19.98 6.40 -7.47
CA TRP A 326 -20.58 5.13 -7.07
C TRP A 326 -20.19 3.94 -7.97
N SER A 327 -19.70 4.16 -9.19
CA SER A 327 -19.47 3.07 -10.16
C SER A 327 -18.57 1.96 -9.61
N SER A 328 -17.47 2.33 -8.94
CA SER A 328 -16.53 1.34 -8.39
C SER A 328 -17.09 0.55 -7.19
N CYS A 329 -17.94 1.14 -6.34
CA CYS A 329 -18.50 0.41 -5.21
C CYS A 329 -19.56 -0.59 -5.67
N ILE A 330 -20.35 -0.25 -6.69
CA ILE A 330 -21.31 -1.15 -7.32
C ILE A 330 -20.61 -2.31 -8.04
N ALA A 331 -19.58 -2.00 -8.84
CA ALA A 331 -18.78 -3.03 -9.50
C ALA A 331 -18.10 -3.98 -8.49
N GLN A 332 -17.50 -3.45 -7.42
CA GLN A 332 -16.93 -4.27 -6.34
C GLN A 332 -17.98 -5.20 -5.71
N ALA A 333 -19.16 -4.68 -5.39
CA ALA A 333 -20.21 -5.45 -4.74
C ALA A 333 -20.76 -6.56 -5.65
N ALA A 334 -21.00 -6.26 -6.94
CA ALA A 334 -21.45 -7.25 -7.91
C ALA A 334 -20.41 -8.37 -8.11
N THR A 335 -19.12 -8.03 -8.27
CA THR A 335 -18.05 -9.03 -8.41
C THR A 335 -17.94 -9.93 -7.17
N LEU A 336 -18.09 -9.36 -5.97
CA LEU A 336 -18.10 -10.14 -4.73
C LEU A 336 -19.28 -11.10 -4.65
N ALA A 337 -20.48 -10.66 -5.04
CA ALA A 337 -21.67 -11.51 -5.08
C ALA A 337 -21.46 -12.72 -6.00
N CYS A 338 -20.94 -12.49 -7.21
CA CYS A 338 -20.57 -13.57 -8.14
C CYS A 338 -19.54 -14.53 -7.54
N CYS A 339 -18.56 -14.04 -6.77
CA CYS A 339 -17.61 -14.92 -6.08
C CYS A 339 -18.30 -15.79 -5.01
N VAL A 340 -19.19 -15.21 -4.21
CA VAL A 340 -19.92 -15.95 -3.17
C VAL A 340 -20.86 -16.98 -3.78
N GLU A 341 -21.59 -16.63 -4.85
CA GLU A 341 -22.46 -17.54 -5.60
C GLU A 341 -21.66 -18.68 -6.23
N ALA A 342 -20.46 -18.40 -6.74
CA ALA A 342 -19.51 -19.42 -7.20
C ALA A 342 -18.97 -20.30 -6.06
N GLY A 343 -19.36 -20.04 -4.81
CA GLY A 343 -19.10 -20.82 -3.60
C GLY A 343 -17.90 -20.35 -2.76
N VAL A 344 -17.36 -19.15 -2.99
CA VAL A 344 -16.25 -18.61 -2.20
C VAL A 344 -16.74 -18.33 -0.78
N CYS A 345 -16.10 -18.95 0.21
CA CYS A 345 -16.45 -18.72 1.60
C CYS A 345 -16.16 -17.26 1.98
N THR A 346 -17.04 -16.63 2.76
CA THR A 346 -16.86 -15.25 3.21
C THR A 346 -15.59 -15.06 4.05
N SER A 347 -15.11 -16.10 4.72
CA SER A 347 -13.85 -16.12 5.46
C SER A 347 -12.60 -16.29 4.59
N SER A 348 -12.76 -16.60 3.30
CA SER A 348 -11.67 -16.75 2.33
C SER A 348 -11.28 -15.42 1.68
N PHE A 349 -12.10 -14.38 1.78
CA PHE A 349 -11.77 -13.06 1.23
C PHE A 349 -10.62 -12.40 2.00
N MET A 350 -9.65 -11.88 1.26
CA MET A 350 -8.58 -11.08 1.81
C MET A 350 -8.88 -9.58 1.67
N ASP A 351 -8.88 -8.90 2.81
CA ASP A 351 -9.03 -7.45 2.91
C ASP A 351 -8.25 -6.94 4.14
N LEU A 352 -8.12 -5.62 4.26
CA LEU A 352 -7.44 -5.01 5.42
C LEU A 352 -8.36 -4.83 6.62
N ASP A 353 -9.65 -4.80 6.36
CA ASP A 353 -10.66 -4.58 7.36
C ASP A 353 -11.10 -5.90 7.95
N SER A 354 -10.36 -7.01 7.84
CA SER A 354 -10.70 -8.35 8.33
C SER A 354 -9.52 -9.17 8.83
N PRO A 355 -9.77 -10.17 9.70
CA PRO A 355 -8.76 -11.15 10.04
C PRO A 355 -8.20 -11.78 8.75
N PRO A 356 -6.89 -12.06 8.69
CA PRO A 356 -6.32 -12.78 7.56
C PRO A 356 -7.10 -14.06 7.25
N PRO A 357 -7.45 -14.32 5.97
CA PRO A 357 -8.19 -15.51 5.61
C PRO A 357 -7.36 -16.76 5.89
N SER A 358 -8.05 -17.83 6.29
CA SER A 358 -7.46 -19.15 6.49
C SER A 358 -8.37 -20.20 5.84
N GLY A 359 -7.77 -21.20 5.22
CA GLY A 359 -8.53 -22.23 4.50
C GLY A 359 -7.77 -22.80 3.29
N PRO A 360 -8.43 -23.68 2.53
CA PRO A 360 -7.84 -24.32 1.33
C PRO A 360 -7.74 -23.38 0.13
N GLU A 361 -8.35 -22.19 0.22
CA GLU A 361 -8.36 -21.17 -0.81
C GLU A 361 -8.49 -19.78 -0.18
N ILE A 362 -7.81 -18.81 -0.80
CA ILE A 362 -7.89 -17.38 -0.48
C ILE A 362 -8.30 -16.64 -1.75
N CYS A 363 -9.22 -15.68 -1.62
CA CYS A 363 -9.74 -14.87 -2.72
C CYS A 363 -9.51 -13.37 -2.44
N GLY A 364 -9.04 -12.63 -3.43
CA GLY A 364 -9.00 -11.17 -3.39
C GLY A 364 -9.79 -10.58 -4.55
N VAL A 365 -10.51 -9.49 -4.26
CA VAL A 365 -11.31 -8.76 -5.26
C VAL A 365 -10.95 -7.28 -5.22
N ALA A 366 -10.69 -6.72 -6.40
CA ALA A 366 -10.47 -5.30 -6.61
C ALA A 366 -11.23 -4.85 -7.87
N THR A 367 -12.46 -4.41 -7.65
CA THR A 367 -13.43 -4.01 -8.67
C THR A 367 -13.71 -5.14 -9.66
N ASP A 368 -13.03 -5.15 -10.80
CA ASP A 368 -13.15 -6.10 -11.90
C ASP A 368 -12.11 -7.23 -11.85
N ASP A 369 -11.05 -7.05 -11.06
CA ASP A 369 -10.01 -8.04 -10.84
C ASP A 369 -10.41 -9.00 -9.71
N THR A 370 -10.51 -10.28 -10.01
CA THR A 370 -10.63 -11.36 -9.01
C THR A 370 -9.40 -12.25 -9.10
N PHE A 371 -8.75 -12.54 -7.97
CA PHE A 371 -7.57 -13.40 -7.94
C PHE A 371 -7.60 -14.37 -6.75
N PHE A 372 -7.01 -15.54 -6.96
CA PHE A 372 -7.07 -16.65 -6.03
C PHE A 372 -5.69 -17.22 -5.72
N PHE A 373 -5.56 -17.73 -4.50
CA PHE A 373 -4.49 -18.62 -4.07
C PHE A 373 -5.13 -19.93 -3.61
N HIS A 374 -4.99 -20.99 -4.40
CA HIS A 374 -5.51 -22.31 -4.10
C HIS A 374 -4.39 -23.19 -3.53
N PHE A 375 -4.67 -23.85 -2.42
CA PHE A 375 -3.78 -24.85 -1.83
C PHE A 375 -4.16 -26.29 -2.23
N ASP A 376 -5.28 -26.42 -2.93
CA ASP A 376 -5.74 -27.64 -3.60
C ASP A 376 -6.05 -27.32 -5.08
N LYS A 377 -5.42 -28.07 -5.99
CA LYS A 377 -5.56 -27.85 -7.44
C LYS A 377 -6.96 -28.20 -7.95
N GLU A 378 -7.58 -29.23 -7.41
CA GLU A 378 -8.90 -29.70 -7.82
C GLU A 378 -9.97 -28.71 -7.39
N LEU A 379 -9.88 -28.22 -6.15
CA LEU A 379 -10.70 -27.11 -5.66
C LEU A 379 -10.54 -25.89 -6.58
N GLY A 380 -9.31 -25.52 -6.93
CA GLY A 380 -9.06 -24.38 -7.80
C GLY A 380 -9.68 -24.54 -9.19
N ARG A 381 -9.59 -25.73 -9.81
CA ARG A 381 -10.24 -25.98 -11.11
C ARG A 381 -11.76 -25.88 -11.01
N LYS A 382 -12.35 -26.47 -9.97
CA LYS A 382 -13.79 -26.39 -9.72
C LYS A 382 -14.22 -24.94 -9.53
N ARG A 383 -13.52 -24.18 -8.66
CA ARG A 383 -13.80 -22.77 -8.39
C ARG A 383 -13.81 -21.94 -9.66
N LEU A 384 -12.79 -22.09 -10.50
CA LEU A 384 -12.69 -21.33 -11.74
C LEU A 384 -13.83 -21.67 -12.70
N SER A 385 -14.21 -22.94 -12.80
CA SER A 385 -15.37 -23.36 -13.59
C SER A 385 -16.67 -22.76 -13.06
N ASP A 386 -16.89 -22.82 -11.75
CA ASP A 386 -18.09 -22.28 -11.11
C ASP A 386 -18.16 -20.75 -11.30
N LEU A 387 -17.03 -20.04 -11.08
CA LEU A 387 -16.97 -18.58 -11.24
C LEU A 387 -17.18 -18.16 -12.68
N ASP A 388 -16.55 -18.84 -13.64
CA ASP A 388 -16.73 -18.54 -15.06
C ASP A 388 -18.20 -18.73 -15.48
N ALA A 389 -18.89 -19.75 -14.94
CA ALA A 389 -20.31 -19.99 -15.18
C ALA A 389 -21.21 -18.93 -14.54
N VAL A 390 -20.97 -18.57 -13.27
CA VAL A 390 -21.73 -17.55 -12.55
C VAL A 390 -21.56 -16.17 -13.18
N LEU A 391 -20.34 -15.80 -13.57
CA LEU A 391 -20.07 -14.56 -14.28
C LEU A 391 -20.82 -14.51 -15.62
N ALA A 392 -20.82 -15.61 -16.38
CA ALA A 392 -21.57 -15.69 -17.63
C ALA A 392 -23.09 -15.60 -17.42
N ALA A 393 -23.62 -16.31 -16.41
CA ALA A 393 -25.06 -16.31 -16.08
C ALA A 393 -25.56 -14.91 -15.68
N ASN A 394 -24.72 -14.14 -14.98
CA ASN A 394 -25.01 -12.78 -14.57
C ASN A 394 -24.63 -11.72 -15.63
N GLY A 395 -24.26 -12.12 -16.86
CA GLY A 395 -23.94 -11.17 -17.93
C GLY A 395 -22.66 -10.36 -17.70
N MET A 396 -21.70 -10.91 -16.94
CA MET A 396 -20.40 -10.30 -16.63
C MET A 396 -19.25 -11.08 -17.30
N PRO A 397 -19.14 -11.09 -18.65
CA PRO A 397 -18.19 -11.95 -19.34
C PRO A 397 -16.74 -11.66 -18.95
N LYS A 398 -15.96 -12.73 -18.74
CA LYS A 398 -14.53 -12.62 -18.44
C LYS A 398 -13.71 -12.20 -19.66
N ASN A 399 -12.55 -11.62 -19.41
CA ASN A 399 -11.55 -11.28 -20.40
C ASN A 399 -10.49 -12.39 -20.52
N ALA A 400 -10.78 -13.39 -21.36
CA ALA A 400 -9.96 -14.59 -21.52
C ALA A 400 -8.47 -14.30 -21.80
N THR A 401 -8.12 -13.18 -22.45
CA THR A 401 -6.73 -12.81 -22.75
C THR A 401 -5.89 -12.45 -21.52
N LYS A 402 -6.54 -12.12 -20.42
CA LYS A 402 -5.90 -11.74 -19.15
C LYS A 402 -6.02 -12.83 -18.08
N ASP A 403 -6.69 -13.94 -18.37
CA ASP A 403 -6.90 -15.01 -17.42
C ASP A 403 -5.56 -15.65 -17.04
N VAL A 404 -5.40 -15.91 -15.74
CA VAL A 404 -4.35 -16.77 -15.22
C VAL A 404 -5.06 -17.95 -14.57
N SER A 405 -4.65 -19.18 -14.87
CA SER A 405 -5.31 -20.37 -14.32
C SER A 405 -4.28 -21.34 -13.75
N LEU A 406 -4.34 -21.52 -12.43
CA LEU A 406 -3.57 -22.51 -11.66
C LEU A 406 -2.05 -22.49 -11.92
N GLN A 407 -1.47 -21.30 -12.07
CA GLN A 407 -0.03 -21.09 -12.29
C GLN A 407 0.74 -21.03 -10.95
N SER A 408 2.06 -21.22 -10.98
CA SER A 408 2.92 -21.06 -9.80
C SER A 408 3.25 -19.59 -9.47
N SER A 409 2.97 -18.68 -10.41
CA SER A 409 3.15 -17.25 -10.24
C SER A 409 2.05 -16.45 -10.95
N MET A 410 1.80 -15.24 -10.47
CA MET A 410 0.89 -14.28 -11.13
C MET A 410 1.26 -12.84 -10.83
N THR A 411 0.76 -11.93 -11.66
CA THR A 411 0.75 -10.49 -11.37
C THR A 411 -0.64 -10.04 -10.98
N ALA A 412 -0.79 -9.58 -9.74
CA ALA A 412 -2.05 -9.04 -9.21
C ALA A 412 -1.77 -7.72 -8.49
N LEU A 413 -2.65 -6.73 -8.67
CA LEU A 413 -2.56 -5.42 -8.01
C LEU A 413 -1.19 -4.71 -8.18
N GLY A 414 -0.51 -4.94 -9.31
CA GLY A 414 0.82 -4.38 -9.58
C GLY A 414 1.98 -5.05 -8.83
N CYS A 415 1.75 -6.22 -8.24
CA CYS A 415 2.75 -7.05 -7.59
C CYS A 415 2.86 -8.41 -8.28
N CYS A 416 4.07 -8.94 -8.40
CA CYS A 416 4.33 -10.31 -8.81
C CYS A 416 4.41 -11.19 -7.56
N ILE A 417 3.61 -12.25 -7.54
CA ILE A 417 3.61 -13.27 -6.49
C ILE A 417 4.13 -14.56 -7.09
N ASP A 418 5.02 -15.23 -6.37
CA ASP A 418 5.68 -16.46 -6.82
C ASP A 418 5.69 -17.51 -5.68
N ALA A 419 5.17 -18.71 -5.98
CA ALA A 419 5.08 -19.81 -5.03
C ALA A 419 6.45 -20.48 -4.78
N GLU A 420 7.31 -20.53 -5.79
CA GLU A 420 8.60 -21.22 -5.76
C GLU A 420 9.63 -20.46 -4.93
N THR A 421 9.65 -19.13 -5.03
CA THR A 421 10.46 -18.28 -4.15
C THR A 421 9.71 -17.96 -2.84
N GLY A 422 8.38 -18.04 -2.85
CA GLY A 422 7.53 -17.68 -1.71
C GLY A 422 7.55 -16.18 -1.44
N THR A 423 7.51 -15.37 -2.49
CA THR A 423 7.64 -13.91 -2.39
C THR A 423 6.49 -13.19 -3.09
N ALA A 424 6.07 -12.07 -2.52
CA ALA A 424 5.31 -11.04 -3.23
C ALA A 424 6.19 -9.80 -3.36
N GLN A 425 6.47 -9.37 -4.59
CA GLN A 425 7.31 -8.20 -4.87
C GLN A 425 6.59 -7.26 -5.83
N PRO A 426 6.92 -5.96 -5.83
CA PRO A 426 6.35 -5.08 -6.83
C PRO A 426 6.84 -5.46 -8.22
N GLU A 427 6.01 -5.23 -9.24
CA GLU A 427 6.27 -5.75 -10.59
C GLU A 427 7.63 -5.23 -11.13
N PRO A 428 8.56 -6.11 -11.56
CA PRO A 428 9.96 -5.75 -11.82
C PRO A 428 10.16 -4.64 -12.83
N SER A 429 9.35 -4.57 -13.90
CA SER A 429 9.51 -3.53 -14.93
C SER A 429 9.12 -2.15 -14.39
N LYS A 430 8.02 -2.05 -13.62
CA LYS A 430 7.59 -0.81 -12.95
C LYS A 430 8.55 -0.36 -11.87
N VAL A 431 9.06 -1.28 -11.05
CA VAL A 431 10.07 -0.97 -10.02
C VAL A 431 11.35 -0.44 -10.66
N THR A 432 11.80 -1.09 -11.75
CA THR A 432 12.99 -0.67 -12.49
C THR A 432 12.79 0.70 -13.14
N ALA A 433 11.64 0.94 -13.78
CA ALA A 433 11.30 2.22 -14.37
C ALA A 433 11.26 3.33 -13.31
N LEU A 434 10.63 3.07 -12.17
CA LEU A 434 10.56 4.01 -11.05
C LEU A 434 11.95 4.29 -10.44
N PHE A 435 12.78 3.27 -10.27
CA PHE A 435 14.16 3.45 -9.78
C PHE A 435 14.96 4.36 -10.71
N ARG A 436 14.92 4.10 -12.02
CA ARG A 436 15.58 4.95 -13.03
C ARG A 436 15.06 6.39 -13.01
N ALA A 437 13.74 6.56 -12.83
CA ALA A 437 13.13 7.86 -12.71
C ALA A 437 13.63 8.63 -11.47
N TRP A 438 13.77 7.96 -10.32
CA TRP A 438 14.34 8.60 -9.13
C TRP A 438 15.81 8.99 -9.32
N ILE A 439 16.63 8.14 -9.94
CA ILE A 439 18.04 8.46 -10.22
C ILE A 439 18.13 9.68 -11.17
N ASP A 440 17.32 9.72 -12.25
CA ASP A 440 17.28 10.88 -13.15
C ASP A 440 16.86 12.17 -12.41
N LEU A 441 15.79 12.12 -11.61
CA LEU A 441 15.35 13.28 -10.83
C LEU A 441 16.43 13.77 -9.85
N LEU A 442 17.10 12.85 -9.15
CA LEU A 442 18.15 13.20 -8.18
C LEU A 442 19.35 13.88 -8.85
N ASN A 443 19.67 13.50 -10.09
CA ASN A 443 20.69 14.16 -10.89
C ASN A 443 20.24 15.50 -11.48
N LYS A 444 18.97 15.61 -11.92
CA LYS A 444 18.39 16.85 -12.44
C LYS A 444 18.19 17.92 -11.37
N GLY A 445 17.82 17.51 -10.16
CA GLY A 445 17.60 18.39 -9.01
C GLY A 445 16.36 19.29 -9.12
N ARG A 446 15.50 19.09 -10.13
CA ARG A 446 14.30 19.90 -10.36
C ARG A 446 13.16 19.05 -10.93
N ALA A 447 11.93 19.31 -10.51
CA ALA A 447 10.72 18.72 -11.07
C ALA A 447 9.48 19.53 -10.72
N SER A 448 8.37 19.28 -11.43
CA SER A 448 7.07 19.81 -11.01
C SER A 448 6.51 19.02 -9.81
N PRO A 449 5.83 19.68 -8.85
CA PRO A 449 5.18 19.02 -7.72
C PRO A 449 4.26 17.86 -8.13
N ARG A 450 3.53 18.04 -9.24
CA ARG A 450 2.62 17.03 -9.81
C ARG A 450 3.35 15.78 -10.26
N SER A 451 4.46 15.92 -10.97
CA SER A 451 5.24 14.79 -11.48
C SER A 451 5.86 13.96 -10.35
N VAL A 452 6.39 14.64 -9.33
CA VAL A 452 6.86 13.97 -8.11
C VAL A 452 5.69 13.29 -7.38
N SER A 453 4.51 13.90 -7.32
CA SER A 453 3.31 13.28 -6.74
C SER A 453 2.92 11.97 -7.43
N ARG A 454 2.95 11.94 -8.78
CA ARG A 454 2.66 10.74 -9.59
C ARG A 454 3.65 9.60 -9.29
N ALA A 455 4.95 9.88 -9.33
CA ALA A 455 5.99 8.90 -9.05
C ALA A 455 5.96 8.42 -7.59
N LEU A 456 5.72 9.34 -6.64
CA LEU A 456 5.59 9.05 -5.23
C LEU A 456 4.38 8.12 -4.95
N GLY A 457 3.25 8.34 -5.64
CA GLY A 457 2.08 7.47 -5.53
C GLY A 457 2.39 6.02 -5.92
N LEU A 458 3.14 5.82 -7.02
CA LEU A 458 3.59 4.48 -7.42
C LEU A 458 4.55 3.86 -6.40
N HIS A 459 5.50 4.63 -5.86
CA HIS A 459 6.41 4.14 -4.81
C HIS A 459 5.61 3.71 -3.57
N GLN A 460 4.69 4.56 -3.11
CA GLN A 460 3.86 4.29 -1.94
C GLN A 460 2.95 3.09 -2.12
N TRP A 461 2.46 2.84 -3.33
CA TRP A 461 1.74 1.62 -3.65
C TRP A 461 2.60 0.37 -3.39
N PHE A 462 3.89 0.42 -3.74
CA PHE A 462 4.85 -0.66 -3.46
C PHE A 462 5.23 -0.77 -1.99
N CYS A 463 5.27 0.34 -1.26
CA CYS A 463 5.47 0.34 0.19
C CYS A 463 4.37 -0.43 0.95
N LEU A 464 3.21 -0.72 0.35
CA LEU A 464 2.18 -1.52 1.01
C LEU A 464 2.63 -2.96 1.31
N LEU A 465 3.54 -3.54 0.51
CA LEU A 465 4.16 -4.85 0.79
C LEU A 465 5.10 -4.81 2.01
N GLN A 466 5.69 -3.65 2.28
CA GLN A 466 6.62 -3.40 3.38
C GLN A 466 6.31 -2.04 4.00
N ARG A 467 5.17 -1.96 4.70
CA ARG A 467 4.70 -0.70 5.30
C ARG A 467 5.75 0.08 6.09
N PRO A 468 6.71 -0.54 6.80
CA PRO A 468 7.74 0.24 7.48
C PRO A 468 8.55 1.17 6.55
N ALA A 469 8.57 0.95 5.23
CA ALA A 469 9.20 1.87 4.27
C ALA A 469 8.52 3.25 4.18
N PHE A 470 7.25 3.38 4.59
CA PHE A 470 6.56 4.69 4.62
C PHE A 470 7.24 5.71 5.54
N CYS A 471 8.10 5.27 6.47
CA CYS A 471 8.79 6.16 7.41
C CYS A 471 9.81 7.09 6.75
N VAL A 472 10.19 6.81 5.49
CA VAL A 472 11.09 7.63 4.69
C VAL A 472 10.46 8.99 4.39
N PHE A 473 9.18 9.03 4.05
CA PHE A 473 8.53 10.20 3.45
C PHE A 473 8.01 11.18 4.50
N ASP A 474 8.45 12.44 4.41
CA ASP A 474 7.96 13.56 5.21
C ASP A 474 8.04 14.89 4.42
N ALA A 475 9.25 15.38 4.17
CA ALA A 475 9.49 16.63 3.44
C ALA A 475 8.94 16.58 2.02
N VAL A 476 8.97 15.41 1.36
CA VAL A 476 8.40 15.24 0.02
C VAL A 476 6.91 15.57 -0.02
N TYR A 477 6.17 15.35 1.08
CA TYR A 477 4.73 15.66 1.11
C TYR A 477 4.45 17.16 1.06
N GLU A 478 5.34 17.98 1.61
CA GLU A 478 5.25 19.42 1.49
C GLU A 478 5.55 19.88 0.06
N PHE A 479 6.57 19.28 -0.57
CA PHE A 479 6.93 19.58 -1.96
C PHE A 479 5.79 19.30 -2.94
N VAL A 480 5.17 18.11 -2.87
CA VAL A 480 4.10 17.72 -3.81
C VAL A 480 2.80 18.49 -3.64
N ARG A 481 2.64 19.23 -2.53
CA ARG A 481 1.50 20.13 -2.29
C ARG A 481 1.71 21.56 -2.78
N ARG A 482 2.90 21.89 -3.32
CA ARG A 482 3.18 23.23 -3.85
C ARG A 482 2.33 23.52 -5.09
N GLU A 483 1.91 24.77 -5.20
CA GLU A 483 1.23 25.32 -6.38
C GLU A 483 2.10 26.44 -7.01
N PRO A 484 2.10 26.58 -8.35
CA PRO A 484 1.35 25.79 -9.32
C PRO A 484 1.96 24.37 -9.49
N SER A 485 1.14 23.34 -9.37
CA SER A 485 1.60 21.95 -9.32
C SER A 485 2.27 21.47 -10.61
N SER A 486 2.03 22.15 -11.75
CA SER A 486 2.62 21.84 -13.05
C SER A 486 3.94 22.55 -13.34
N VAL A 487 4.35 23.52 -12.52
CA VAL A 487 5.56 24.30 -12.79
C VAL A 487 6.76 23.63 -12.13
N SER A 488 7.84 23.44 -12.90
CA SER A 488 9.08 22.84 -12.40
C SER A 488 9.74 23.72 -11.34
N ALA A 489 10.05 23.12 -10.19
CA ALA A 489 10.67 23.77 -9.04
C ALA A 489 11.94 23.04 -8.62
N ASP A 490 12.85 23.75 -7.96
CA ASP A 490 14.05 23.15 -7.38
C ASP A 490 13.69 22.17 -6.27
N LEU A 491 14.36 21.01 -6.29
CA LEU A 491 14.17 19.95 -5.31
C LEU A 491 14.92 20.32 -4.03
N PRO A 492 14.23 20.51 -2.89
CA PRO A 492 14.90 20.78 -1.62
C PRO A 492 15.84 19.63 -1.23
N SER A 493 16.96 19.92 -0.58
CA SER A 493 17.96 18.91 -0.19
C SER A 493 17.37 17.82 0.73
N SER A 494 16.42 18.17 1.60
CA SER A 494 15.67 17.22 2.43
C SER A 494 14.82 16.25 1.60
N VAL A 495 14.16 16.73 0.54
CA VAL A 495 13.40 15.90 -0.39
C VAL A 495 14.34 15.01 -1.19
N GLY A 496 15.48 15.55 -1.65
CA GLY A 496 16.53 14.76 -2.31
C GLY A 496 17.02 13.60 -1.43
N ALA A 497 17.24 13.84 -0.13
CA ALA A 497 17.63 12.78 0.80
C ALA A 497 16.54 11.71 0.97
N GLU A 498 15.28 12.09 1.11
CA GLU A 498 14.16 11.14 1.21
C GLU A 498 14.03 10.29 -0.06
N LEU A 499 14.10 10.91 -1.24
CA LEU A 499 14.00 10.22 -2.52
C LEU A 499 15.19 9.29 -2.78
N ALA A 500 16.41 9.70 -2.39
CA ALA A 500 17.59 8.85 -2.48
C ALA A 500 17.47 7.62 -1.58
N VAL A 501 17.11 7.80 -0.30
CA VAL A 501 16.86 6.67 0.61
C VAL A 501 15.77 5.78 0.05
N ALA A 502 14.64 6.35 -0.39
CA ALA A 502 13.53 5.61 -0.97
C ALA A 502 14.00 4.75 -2.15
N ALA A 503 14.74 5.34 -3.10
CA ALA A 503 15.25 4.63 -4.27
C ALA A 503 16.17 3.45 -3.90
N PHE A 504 17.11 3.65 -2.98
CA PHE A 504 18.10 2.62 -2.64
C PHE A 504 17.57 1.52 -1.71
N ILE A 505 16.47 1.75 -0.99
CA ILE A 505 15.79 0.68 -0.22
C ILE A 505 14.73 -0.07 -1.03
N MET A 506 14.43 0.32 -2.28
CA MET A 506 13.45 -0.37 -3.14
C MET A 506 13.63 -1.90 -3.21
N PRO A 507 14.86 -2.47 -3.25
CA PRO A 507 15.05 -3.91 -3.23
C PRO A 507 14.50 -4.61 -1.98
N LEU A 508 14.30 -3.87 -0.88
CA LEU A 508 13.75 -4.40 0.37
C LEU A 508 12.22 -4.37 0.42
N LEU A 509 11.52 -3.87 -0.62
CA LEU A 509 10.06 -3.80 -0.68
C LEU A 509 9.38 -5.15 -0.97
N CYS A 510 10.15 -6.23 -1.14
CA CYS A 510 9.65 -7.58 -1.30
C CYS A 510 9.10 -8.13 0.03
N ALA A 511 7.88 -8.68 0.02
CA ALA A 511 7.31 -9.43 1.12
C ALA A 511 7.68 -10.92 1.01
N ASP A 512 8.27 -11.45 2.09
CA ASP A 512 8.54 -12.88 2.24
C ASP A 512 7.30 -13.57 2.83
N LEU A 513 6.66 -14.40 2.00
CA LEU A 513 5.42 -15.12 2.32
C LEU A 513 5.70 -16.39 3.12
N ARG A 514 6.97 -16.78 3.32
CA ARG A 514 7.37 -17.94 4.11
C ARG A 514 7.67 -17.59 5.56
N ARG A 515 7.63 -16.30 5.93
CA ARG A 515 7.79 -15.83 7.31
C ARG A 515 6.81 -16.54 8.23
N THR A 516 7.36 -17.35 9.12
CA THR A 516 6.61 -17.99 10.20
C THR A 516 6.55 -17.07 11.42
N PHE A 517 5.58 -17.27 12.30
CA PHE A 517 5.56 -16.59 13.58
C PHE A 517 6.72 -17.05 14.46
N LEU A 518 7.39 -16.09 15.11
CA LEU A 518 8.31 -16.38 16.20
C LEU A 518 7.50 -17.04 17.34
N PRO A 519 7.92 -18.20 17.90
CA PRO A 519 7.19 -18.91 18.97
C PRO A 519 7.31 -18.19 20.34
N GLN A 520 6.95 -16.91 20.36
CA GLN A 520 7.04 -16.02 21.50
C GLN A 520 6.08 -14.84 21.35
N LEU A 521 5.36 -14.50 22.42
CA LEU A 521 4.71 -13.21 22.59
C LEU A 521 5.65 -12.26 23.33
N THR A 522 5.76 -11.02 22.87
CA THR A 522 6.55 -9.98 23.55
C THR A 522 5.61 -8.84 23.92
N ALA A 523 5.83 -8.19 25.05
CA ALA A 523 5.09 -7.01 25.46
C ALA A 523 6.06 -5.89 25.81
N CYS A 524 5.68 -4.66 25.50
CA CYS A 524 6.44 -3.47 25.89
C CYS A 524 5.52 -2.44 26.54
N ASP A 525 6.11 -1.66 27.43
CA ASP A 525 5.47 -0.50 28.05
C ASP A 525 6.55 0.52 28.43
N ALA A 526 6.15 1.76 28.62
CA ALA A 526 6.95 2.78 29.25
C ALA A 526 6.13 3.69 30.19
N ALA A 527 6.62 3.89 31.40
CA ALA A 527 6.02 4.77 32.39
C ALA A 527 6.93 5.98 32.70
N PRO A 528 6.40 7.23 32.68
CA PRO A 528 7.17 8.41 33.08
C PRO A 528 7.75 8.33 34.50
N ALA A 529 7.10 7.57 35.39
CA ALA A 529 7.52 7.40 36.78
C ALA A 529 8.87 6.67 36.94
N PHE A 530 9.26 5.83 35.97
CA PHE A 530 10.53 5.09 36.05
C PHE A 530 11.19 4.96 34.68
N GLY A 531 10.59 4.23 33.74
CA GLY A 531 11.17 4.07 32.41
C GLY A 531 10.50 2.97 31.61
N PHE A 532 11.28 1.99 31.15
CA PHE A 532 10.89 1.03 30.14
C PHE A 532 10.75 -0.38 30.72
N GLY A 533 9.69 -1.07 30.31
CA GLY A 533 9.43 -2.48 30.59
C GLY A 533 9.39 -3.28 29.29
N VAL A 534 10.04 -4.44 29.27
CA VAL A 534 9.87 -5.45 28.22
C VAL A 534 9.68 -6.81 28.89
N ALA A 535 8.61 -7.51 28.52
CA ALA A 535 8.31 -8.84 29.01
C ALA A 535 8.08 -9.79 27.82
N TYR A 536 8.28 -11.09 28.03
CA TYR A 536 8.07 -12.09 26.99
C TYR A 536 7.55 -13.42 27.53
N MET A 537 6.83 -14.15 26.70
CA MET A 537 6.36 -15.49 26.99
C MET A 537 6.64 -16.38 25.78
N ARG A 538 7.38 -17.49 26.00
CA ARG A 538 7.52 -18.53 24.97
C ARG A 538 6.19 -19.26 24.81
N CYS A 539 5.79 -19.49 23.56
CA CYS A 539 4.55 -20.18 23.20
C CYS A 539 4.77 -21.04 21.94
N SER A 540 3.76 -21.78 21.50
CA SER A 540 3.83 -22.46 20.20
C SER A 540 3.70 -21.43 19.06
N ARG A 541 4.13 -21.82 17.85
CA ARG A 541 3.93 -20.98 16.66
C ARG A 541 2.44 -20.73 16.38
N ALA A 542 1.58 -21.72 16.65
CA ALA A 542 0.13 -21.61 16.50
C ALA A 542 -0.44 -20.51 17.41
N VAL A 543 -0.07 -20.49 18.69
CA VAL A 543 -0.51 -19.45 19.63
C VAL A 543 -0.02 -18.07 19.19
N ALA A 544 1.25 -17.95 18.76
CA ALA A 544 1.76 -16.67 18.26
C ALA A 544 1.02 -16.20 16.98
N ALA A 545 0.63 -17.13 16.11
CA ALA A 545 -0.13 -16.83 14.90
C ALA A 545 -1.57 -16.41 15.21
N GLU A 546 -2.25 -17.11 16.12
CA GLU A 546 -3.60 -16.80 16.58
C GLU A 546 -3.67 -15.39 17.18
N VAL A 547 -2.77 -15.07 18.12
CA VAL A 547 -2.69 -13.72 18.69
C VAL A 547 -2.26 -12.70 17.65
N GLY A 548 -1.30 -13.05 16.79
CA GLY A 548 -0.82 -12.19 15.71
C GLY A 548 -1.88 -11.87 14.65
N ALA A 549 -2.90 -12.71 14.48
CA ALA A 549 -4.04 -12.44 13.62
C ALA A 549 -4.86 -11.23 14.09
N LEU A 550 -4.83 -10.93 15.39
CA LEU A 550 -5.47 -9.78 16.06
C LEU A 550 -4.66 -8.48 15.96
N ALA A 551 -3.61 -8.44 15.13
CA ALA A 551 -2.82 -7.24 14.96
C ALA A 551 -3.65 -6.04 14.48
N GLU A 552 -3.26 -4.83 14.90
CA GLU A 552 -4.01 -3.59 14.71
C GLU A 552 -4.52 -3.41 13.28
N ARG A 553 -5.85 -3.48 13.15
CA ARG A 553 -6.64 -3.20 11.93
C ARG A 553 -7.96 -2.51 12.28
N ARG A 554 -8.63 -3.03 13.32
CA ARG A 554 -10.02 -2.73 13.69
C ARG A 554 -10.19 -2.15 15.10
N GLY A 555 -9.10 -1.88 15.82
CA GLY A 555 -9.15 -1.46 17.22
C GLY A 555 -9.48 -2.58 18.23
N ASP A 556 -9.38 -3.85 17.82
CA ASP A 556 -9.49 -5.04 18.69
C ASP A 556 -8.43 -5.05 19.79
N TYR A 557 -8.66 -5.82 20.87
CA TYR A 557 -7.72 -5.86 21.98
C TYR A 557 -7.71 -7.18 22.74
N VAL A 558 -6.55 -7.52 23.30
CA VAL A 558 -6.37 -8.74 24.08
C VAL A 558 -6.45 -8.50 25.58
N LYS A 559 -7.04 -9.45 26.31
CA LYS A 559 -7.06 -9.53 27.77
C LYS A 559 -6.48 -10.87 28.24
N PHE A 560 -5.96 -10.92 29.44
CA PHE A 560 -5.58 -12.17 30.12
C PHE A 560 -6.62 -12.53 31.17
N TYR A 561 -6.66 -13.79 31.61
CA TYR A 561 -7.47 -14.19 32.78
C TYR A 561 -7.12 -13.31 33.97
N LEU A 562 -8.15 -12.72 34.57
CA LEU A 562 -8.04 -11.97 35.82
C LEU A 562 -7.82 -12.97 36.97
N GLY A 563 -6.83 -12.71 37.80
CA GLY A 563 -6.73 -13.31 39.12
C GLY A 563 -7.74 -12.70 40.09
N PRO A 564 -7.89 -13.27 41.30
CA PRO A 564 -8.84 -12.78 42.32
C PRO A 564 -8.63 -11.31 42.72
N ASP A 565 -7.39 -10.82 42.61
CA ASP A 565 -6.98 -9.49 43.05
C ASP A 565 -6.88 -8.46 41.89
N ASP A 566 -7.21 -8.84 40.66
CA ASP A 566 -7.09 -7.93 39.52
C ASP A 566 -8.28 -6.95 39.46
N PRO A 567 -8.06 -5.69 39.03
CA PRO A 567 -9.12 -4.69 38.94
C PRO A 567 -10.19 -5.08 37.92
N ALA A 568 -11.42 -4.61 38.15
CA ALA A 568 -12.55 -4.86 37.25
C ALA A 568 -12.26 -4.38 35.82
N PRO A 569 -12.71 -5.12 34.78
CA PRO A 569 -12.54 -4.71 33.39
C PRO A 569 -13.14 -3.34 33.14
N LYS A 570 -12.39 -2.45 32.47
CA LYS A 570 -12.93 -1.19 31.96
C LYS A 570 -13.66 -1.42 30.64
N ASP A 571 -14.77 -0.71 30.43
CA ASP A 571 -15.43 -0.66 29.14
C ASP A 571 -14.53 0.07 28.12
N ARG A 572 -14.39 -0.51 26.92
CA ARG A 572 -13.46 -0.05 25.89
C ARG A 572 -14.02 -0.39 24.51
N LEU A 573 -13.90 0.57 23.58
CA LEU A 573 -14.19 0.34 22.16
C LEU A 573 -13.27 -0.74 21.57
N GLY A 574 -13.87 -1.72 20.89
CA GLY A 574 -13.22 -2.85 20.24
C GLY A 574 -13.73 -4.19 20.75
N VAL A 575 -13.38 -5.29 20.07
CA VAL A 575 -13.73 -6.64 20.52
C VAL A 575 -12.63 -7.17 21.46
N PRO A 576 -12.96 -7.56 22.70
CA PRO A 576 -11.99 -8.17 23.60
C PRO A 576 -11.74 -9.65 23.24
N HIS A 577 -10.47 -10.04 23.16
CA HIS A 577 -10.03 -11.42 22.98
C HIS A 577 -9.31 -11.92 24.23
N LEU A 578 -9.89 -12.93 24.88
CA LEU A 578 -9.31 -13.52 26.09
C LEU A 578 -8.24 -14.53 25.73
N LEU A 579 -7.00 -14.27 26.14
CA LEU A 579 -5.89 -15.22 25.99
C LEU A 579 -5.95 -16.25 27.12
N PRO A 580 -5.83 -17.56 26.82
CA PRO A 580 -6.07 -18.63 27.80
C PRO A 580 -4.89 -18.83 28.78
N TYR A 581 -4.16 -17.76 29.12
CA TYR A 581 -2.97 -17.80 29.95
C TYR A 581 -2.98 -16.64 30.96
N PRO A 582 -2.37 -16.82 32.14
CA PRO A 582 -2.22 -15.75 33.11
C PRO A 582 -1.07 -14.80 32.72
N LYS A 583 -1.21 -13.50 33.04
CA LYS A 583 -0.18 -12.45 32.82
C LYS A 583 1.18 -12.85 33.42
N GLN A 584 1.16 -13.54 34.56
CA GLN A 584 2.31 -13.99 35.35
C GLN A 584 3.21 -14.99 34.61
N ARG A 585 2.74 -15.59 33.51
CA ARG A 585 3.57 -16.47 32.67
C ARG A 585 4.64 -15.71 31.89
N PHE A 586 4.48 -14.39 31.73
CA PHE A 586 5.49 -13.55 31.10
C PHE A 586 6.71 -13.34 32.01
N LYS A 587 7.90 -13.43 31.42
CA LYS A 587 9.17 -13.16 32.10
C LYS A 587 9.64 -11.76 31.72
N VAL A 588 10.11 -10.99 32.71
CA VAL A 588 10.71 -9.67 32.47
C VAL A 588 12.06 -9.84 31.77
N ALA A 589 12.18 -9.27 30.57
CA ALA A 589 13.43 -9.16 29.82
C ALA A 589 14.18 -7.86 30.16
N ILE A 590 13.44 -6.76 30.30
CA ILE A 590 14.00 -5.43 30.58
C ILE A 590 13.12 -4.71 31.60
N SER A 591 13.77 -4.13 32.61
CA SER A 591 13.23 -3.06 33.46
C SER A 591 14.35 -2.03 33.58
N ALA A 592 14.20 -0.88 32.92
CA ALA A 592 15.26 0.10 32.80
C ALA A 592 14.75 1.52 33.02
N ARG A 593 15.40 2.28 33.91
CA ARG A 593 15.07 3.67 34.17
C ARG A 593 15.32 4.53 32.91
N ALA A 594 14.36 5.39 32.57
CA ALA A 594 14.52 6.37 31.52
C ALA A 594 15.59 7.39 31.91
N ARG A 595 16.47 7.74 30.97
CA ARG A 595 17.58 8.68 31.19
C ARG A 595 17.19 10.14 30.93
N TYR A 596 15.99 10.36 30.41
CA TYR A 596 15.48 11.66 30.01
C TYR A 596 13.98 11.70 30.30
N LYS A 597 13.45 12.90 30.51
CA LYS A 597 12.02 13.14 30.61
C LYS A 597 11.47 13.37 29.19
N ALA A 598 10.33 12.76 28.89
CA ALA A 598 9.61 12.95 27.64
C ALA A 598 8.12 12.69 27.85
N HIS A 599 7.29 13.12 26.90
CA HIS A 599 5.88 12.78 26.86
C HIS A 599 5.69 11.25 26.79
N SER A 600 4.62 10.71 27.39
CA SER A 600 4.38 9.26 27.50
C SER A 600 4.46 8.56 26.14
N GLY A 601 3.79 9.08 25.11
CA GLY A 601 3.83 8.51 23.76
C GLY A 601 5.24 8.39 23.14
N VAL A 602 6.17 9.28 23.50
CA VAL A 602 7.59 9.18 23.05
C VAL A 602 8.30 8.05 23.80
N LEU A 603 8.06 7.94 25.11
CA LEU A 603 8.60 6.85 25.92
C LEU A 603 8.06 5.49 25.45
N GLU A 604 6.76 5.39 25.17
CA GLU A 604 6.11 4.18 24.67
C GLU A 604 6.69 3.76 23.30
N ALA A 605 6.90 4.71 22.39
CA ALA A 605 7.56 4.45 21.11
C ALA A 605 8.99 3.92 21.30
N HIS A 606 9.73 4.50 22.24
CA HIS A 606 11.05 3.98 22.63
C HIS A 606 10.97 2.60 23.31
N GLY A 607 9.90 2.31 24.04
CA GLY A 607 9.62 0.99 24.61
C GLY A 607 9.50 -0.08 23.53
N LEU A 608 8.73 0.19 22.46
CA LEU A 608 8.64 -0.67 21.28
C LEU A 608 10.00 -0.86 20.60
N LEU A 609 10.72 0.25 20.36
CA LEU A 609 12.07 0.20 19.77
C LEU A 609 13.02 -0.66 20.62
N LEU A 610 12.97 -0.52 21.95
CA LEU A 610 13.80 -1.28 22.88
C LEU A 610 13.45 -2.77 22.87
N ALA A 611 12.17 -3.12 22.80
CA ALA A 611 11.71 -4.50 22.65
C ALA A 611 12.22 -5.12 21.34
N LEU A 612 12.13 -4.40 20.22
CA LEU A 612 12.66 -4.85 18.93
C LEU A 612 14.19 -5.00 18.96
N LYS A 613 14.93 -4.02 19.50
CA LYS A 613 16.39 -4.14 19.67
C LYS A 613 16.75 -5.35 20.52
N TRP A 614 16.00 -5.65 21.59
CA TRP A 614 16.24 -6.83 22.40
C TRP A 614 15.97 -8.13 21.63
N LEU A 615 14.83 -8.23 20.94
CA LEU A 615 14.45 -9.38 20.12
C LEU A 615 15.48 -9.66 19.03
N LEU A 616 15.88 -8.61 18.31
CA LEU A 616 16.69 -8.69 17.10
C LEU A 616 18.20 -8.74 17.39
N ARG A 617 18.64 -8.72 18.65
CA ARG A 617 20.02 -9.10 18.99
C ARG A 617 20.34 -10.55 18.65
N LYS A 618 19.32 -11.41 18.59
CA LYS A 618 19.48 -12.83 18.25
C LYS A 618 19.17 -13.03 16.78
N ARG A 619 20.18 -13.38 15.96
CA ARG A 619 20.01 -13.67 14.52
C ARG A 619 18.92 -14.72 14.23
N GLY A 620 18.74 -15.71 15.11
CA GLY A 620 17.68 -16.71 14.98
C GLY A 620 16.25 -16.16 15.08
N ASN A 621 16.06 -14.90 15.47
CA ASN A 621 14.76 -14.24 15.48
C ASN A 621 14.49 -13.44 14.19
N PHE A 622 15.43 -13.37 13.25
CA PHE A 622 15.24 -12.72 11.94
C PHE A 622 14.30 -13.55 11.07
N HIS A 623 13.73 -12.97 10.02
CA HIS A 623 12.86 -13.68 9.07
C HIS A 623 11.55 -14.21 9.69
N HIS A 624 11.06 -13.56 10.75
CA HIS A 624 9.83 -13.98 11.44
C HIS A 624 8.77 -12.87 11.48
N ARG A 625 7.52 -13.30 11.67
CA ARG A 625 6.43 -12.44 12.13
C ARG A 625 6.54 -12.30 13.65
N LEU A 626 6.53 -11.07 14.15
CA LEU A 626 6.77 -10.73 15.56
C LEU A 626 5.46 -10.27 16.20
N ALA A 627 4.85 -11.10 17.06
CA ALA A 627 3.68 -10.73 17.84
C ALA A 627 4.11 -9.90 19.07
N ILE A 628 3.79 -8.60 19.05
CA ILE A 628 4.16 -7.66 20.11
C ILE A 628 2.92 -6.97 20.68
N LEU A 629 2.69 -7.11 21.98
CA LEU A 629 1.64 -6.45 22.73
C LEU A 629 2.07 -5.02 23.09
N ILE A 630 1.22 -4.05 22.75
CA ILE A 630 1.48 -2.61 22.90
C ILE A 630 0.21 -1.99 23.50
N ASP A 631 0.34 -1.17 24.54
CA ASP A 631 -0.78 -0.46 25.18
C ASP A 631 -0.97 0.99 24.71
N ALA A 632 0.02 1.51 24.00
CA ALA A 632 -0.01 2.80 23.34
C ALA A 632 -0.67 2.74 21.94
N LYS A 633 -1.99 2.97 21.84
CA LYS A 633 -2.71 2.96 20.54
C LYS A 633 -2.07 3.89 19.49
N ALA A 634 -1.56 5.05 19.88
CA ALA A 634 -0.90 5.98 18.97
C ALA A 634 0.40 5.41 18.38
N VAL A 635 1.22 4.75 19.21
CA VAL A 635 2.47 4.09 18.79
C VAL A 635 2.16 2.87 17.94
N LEU A 636 1.18 2.06 18.36
CA LEU A 636 0.70 0.91 17.63
C LEU A 636 0.23 1.30 16.22
N GLY A 637 -0.60 2.34 16.11
CA GLY A 637 -1.08 2.87 14.83
C GLY A 637 0.06 3.43 13.96
N ALA A 638 1.01 4.18 14.55
CA ALA A 638 2.15 4.73 13.84
C ALA A 638 3.08 3.65 13.29
N ALA A 639 3.41 2.64 14.11
CA ALA A 639 4.25 1.52 13.69
C ALA A 639 3.57 0.63 12.65
N SER A 640 2.26 0.38 12.79
CA SER A 640 1.47 -0.44 11.83
C SER A 640 1.27 0.25 10.49
N LYS A 641 1.09 1.58 10.48
CA LYS A 641 1.08 2.41 9.25
C LYS A 641 2.48 2.60 8.66
N GLY A 642 3.52 2.41 9.48
CA GLY A 642 4.91 2.66 9.13
C GLY A 642 5.27 4.15 9.05
N ARG A 643 4.42 5.07 9.52
CA ARG A 643 4.67 6.53 9.49
C ARG A 643 3.92 7.26 10.60
N SER A 644 4.39 8.46 10.93
CA SER A 644 3.75 9.38 11.88
C SER A 644 3.94 10.82 11.43
N SER A 645 2.91 11.66 11.61
CA SER A 645 3.02 13.11 11.44
C SER A 645 3.67 13.81 12.63
N ALA A 646 3.77 13.15 13.79
CA ALA A 646 4.44 13.70 14.97
C ALA A 646 5.96 13.50 14.86
N PRO A 647 6.78 14.57 14.74
CA PRO A 647 8.22 14.45 14.43
C PRO A 647 8.99 13.56 15.41
N VAL A 648 8.70 13.71 16.72
CA VAL A 648 9.36 12.94 17.79
C VAL A 648 9.07 11.43 17.71
N ILE A 649 7.87 11.03 17.28
CA ILE A 649 7.51 9.62 17.08
C ILE A 649 8.04 9.13 15.74
N ARG A 650 8.00 9.97 14.70
CA ARG A 650 8.47 9.64 13.36
C ARG A 650 9.93 9.18 13.36
N GLY A 651 10.80 9.87 14.09
CA GLY A 651 12.20 9.46 14.20
C GLY A 651 12.41 8.09 14.83
N ILE A 652 11.55 7.72 15.79
CA ILE A 652 11.56 6.38 16.39
C ILE A 652 10.98 5.35 15.42
N VAL A 653 9.91 5.68 14.70
CA VAL A 653 9.31 4.81 13.68
C VAL A 653 10.29 4.54 12.53
N ARG A 654 11.12 5.51 12.15
CA ARG A 654 12.23 5.32 11.20
C ARG A 654 13.23 4.26 11.67
N GLN A 655 13.63 4.32 12.94
CA GLN A 655 14.48 3.30 13.54
C GLN A 655 13.81 1.92 13.59
N VAL A 656 12.52 1.87 13.94
CA VAL A 656 11.72 0.64 13.90
C VAL A 656 11.69 0.07 12.48
N GLY A 657 11.41 0.90 11.48
CA GLY A 657 11.34 0.47 10.08
C GLY A 657 12.69 -0.02 9.55
N ALA A 658 13.78 0.66 9.92
CA ALA A 658 15.13 0.19 9.61
C ALA A 658 15.38 -1.22 10.19
N LEU A 659 15.04 -1.45 11.45
CA LEU A 659 15.23 -2.77 12.08
C LEU A 659 14.39 -3.86 11.41
N LEU A 660 13.13 -3.59 11.11
CA LEU A 660 12.21 -4.56 10.51
C LEU A 660 12.65 -4.94 9.09
N MET A 661 13.00 -3.97 8.25
CA MET A 661 13.45 -4.25 6.87
C MET A 661 14.81 -4.96 6.85
N ALA A 662 15.79 -4.51 7.66
CA ALA A 662 17.12 -5.14 7.68
C ALA A 662 17.11 -6.59 8.20
N THR A 663 16.15 -6.93 9.05
CA THR A 663 16.01 -8.27 9.62
C THR A 663 14.95 -9.13 8.91
N ASN A 664 14.34 -8.60 7.83
CA ASN A 664 13.24 -9.23 7.11
C ASN A 664 12.13 -9.71 8.08
N CYS A 665 11.81 -8.90 9.10
CA CYS A 665 10.78 -9.19 10.09
C CYS A 665 9.48 -8.44 9.80
N LEU A 666 8.34 -9.06 10.12
CA LEU A 666 7.03 -8.41 10.04
C LEU A 666 6.49 -8.15 11.44
N LEU A 667 6.28 -6.88 11.79
CA LEU A 667 5.64 -6.51 13.05
C LEU A 667 4.15 -6.83 13.01
N ARG A 668 3.67 -7.59 13.99
CA ARG A 668 2.25 -7.80 14.31
C ARG A 668 2.01 -7.16 15.66
N GLY A 669 1.72 -5.87 15.67
CA GLY A 669 1.41 -5.12 16.88
C GLY A 669 -0.03 -5.40 17.31
N ILE A 670 -0.24 -5.83 18.55
CA ILE A 670 -1.55 -6.15 19.12
C ILE A 670 -1.81 -5.20 20.28
N TYR A 671 -3.01 -4.61 20.32
CA TYR A 671 -3.37 -3.76 21.44
C TYR A 671 -3.64 -4.59 22.70
N VAL A 672 -2.96 -4.25 23.80
CA VAL A 672 -3.24 -4.78 25.14
C VAL A 672 -3.54 -3.59 26.07
N PRO A 673 -4.62 -3.59 26.86
CA PRO A 673 -4.82 -2.54 27.86
C PRO A 673 -3.71 -2.56 28.93
N SER A 674 -3.33 -1.39 29.45
CA SER A 674 -2.24 -1.27 30.44
C SER A 674 -2.43 -2.16 31.68
N GLU A 675 -3.66 -2.31 32.18
CA GLU A 675 -3.99 -3.20 33.30
C GLU A 675 -3.69 -4.69 33.00
N HIS A 676 -3.74 -5.07 31.73
CA HIS A 676 -3.42 -6.42 31.25
C HIS A 676 -2.00 -6.53 30.70
N ASN A 677 -1.24 -5.43 30.63
CA ASN A 677 0.08 -5.42 30.01
C ASN A 677 1.13 -6.03 30.97
N PRO A 678 1.75 -7.18 30.64
CA PRO A 678 2.78 -7.77 31.49
C PRO A 678 4.06 -6.93 31.57
N ALA A 679 4.19 -5.88 30.75
CA ALA A 679 5.31 -4.94 30.81
C ALA A 679 5.06 -3.71 31.73
N ASP A 680 3.85 -3.52 32.29
CA ASP A 680 3.54 -2.33 33.12
C ASP A 680 4.31 -2.28 34.44
N GLU A 681 4.29 -3.36 35.23
CA GLU A 681 5.07 -3.43 36.48
C GLU A 681 6.58 -3.17 36.27
N PRO A 682 7.26 -3.84 35.31
CA PRO A 682 8.68 -3.57 35.08
C PRO A 682 8.94 -2.17 34.50
N SER A 683 8.01 -1.54 33.76
CA SER A 683 8.16 -0.15 33.30
C SER A 683 8.10 0.86 34.44
N ARG A 684 7.43 0.52 35.54
CA ARG A 684 7.35 1.28 36.79
C ARG A 684 8.45 0.94 37.80
N GLY A 685 9.40 0.08 37.43
CA GLY A 685 10.50 -0.36 38.31
C GLY A 685 10.08 -1.34 39.41
N LYS A 686 8.86 -1.88 39.34
CA LYS A 686 8.37 -2.91 40.25
C LYS A 686 8.77 -4.27 39.68
N TRP A 687 9.86 -4.84 40.19
CA TRP A 687 10.28 -6.20 39.83
C TRP A 687 10.89 -6.93 41.02
N HIS A 688 10.27 -8.04 41.41
CA HIS A 688 10.82 -8.95 42.40
C HIS A 688 11.84 -9.87 41.72
N ARG A 689 13.14 -9.64 41.95
CA ARG A 689 14.16 -10.67 41.69
C ARG A 689 13.80 -11.89 42.53
N GLY A 690 13.36 -12.97 41.89
CA GLY A 690 13.26 -14.27 42.55
C GLY A 690 14.57 -14.56 43.28
N ASN A 691 14.46 -14.94 44.56
CA ASN A 691 15.55 -15.18 45.49
C ASN A 691 16.68 -16.02 44.87
N ARG A 692 17.74 -15.34 44.40
CA ARG A 692 19.12 -15.83 44.50
C ARG A 692 19.89 -14.81 45.33
N ALA A 693 19.56 -14.77 46.61
CA ALA A 693 20.47 -14.24 47.60
C ALA A 693 21.74 -15.11 47.57
N ARG A 694 22.77 -14.66 46.85
CA ARG A 694 24.14 -15.04 47.20
C ARG A 694 24.33 -14.51 48.62
N LYS A 695 24.22 -15.40 49.62
CA LYS A 695 24.83 -15.20 50.94
C LYS A 695 26.33 -15.03 50.69
N VAL A 696 26.76 -13.79 50.46
CA VAL A 696 28.16 -13.41 50.67
C VAL A 696 28.28 -13.30 52.18
N GLN A 697 28.67 -14.39 52.83
CA GLN A 697 29.23 -14.32 54.16
C GLN A 697 30.43 -13.38 54.07
N LYS A 698 30.32 -12.19 54.69
CA LYS A 698 31.48 -11.37 55.01
C LYS A 698 32.27 -12.11 56.09
N SER A 699 33.18 -13.01 55.69
CA SER A 699 34.27 -13.43 56.56
C SER A 699 35.33 -12.34 56.53
N SER A 700 35.38 -11.55 57.60
CA SER A 700 36.45 -10.61 57.89
C SER A 700 37.78 -11.36 58.04
N LEU A 701 38.61 -11.35 56.99
CA LEU A 701 40.04 -11.60 57.12
C LEU A 701 40.79 -10.31 56.81
N LYS A 702 41.25 -9.65 57.89
CA LYS A 702 42.26 -8.59 57.86
C LYS A 702 43.54 -9.17 57.23
N ARG A 703 43.84 -8.79 55.98
CA ARG A 703 45.21 -8.89 55.45
C ARG A 703 45.95 -7.61 55.84
N ARG A 704 46.85 -7.73 56.83
CA ARG A 704 47.91 -6.75 57.09
C ARG A 704 48.76 -6.62 55.83
N ARG A 705 48.94 -5.39 55.35
CA ARG A 705 49.98 -5.02 54.38
C ARG A 705 51.32 -5.14 55.08
N GLN A 706 52.22 -5.98 54.56
CA GLN A 706 53.65 -5.89 54.85
C GLN A 706 54.30 -5.12 53.70
N ASP A 707 55.03 -4.08 54.07
CA ASP A 707 55.77 -3.17 53.23
C ASP A 707 57.14 -3.79 52.88
N PRO A 708 57.59 -3.87 51.62
CA PRO A 708 58.80 -4.61 51.26
C PRO A 708 60.12 -3.86 51.42
N PHE A 709 60.14 -2.66 52.03
CA PHE A 709 61.36 -1.85 52.10
C PHE A 709 61.60 -1.25 53.49
N ALA A 710 62.22 -2.03 54.37
CA ALA A 710 62.98 -1.51 55.51
C ALA A 710 64.15 -2.45 55.83
N THR A 711 65.35 -1.96 55.56
CA THR A 711 66.64 -2.62 55.83
C THR A 711 66.95 -2.70 57.34
N PRO A 712 67.74 -3.69 57.79
CA PRO A 712 68.02 -3.89 59.20
C PRO A 712 69.18 -2.99 59.66
N LYS A 713 69.04 -2.38 60.84
CA LYS A 713 70.19 -1.93 61.63
C LYS A 713 70.07 -2.51 63.05
N VAL A 714 71.23 -2.98 63.48
CA VAL A 714 71.62 -3.63 64.74
C VAL A 714 71.19 -2.85 65.96
#